data_AF-A0A1G2D0N0-F1
#
_entry.id   AF-A0A1G2D0N0-F1
#
_cell.length_a   1.000
_cell.length_b   1.000
_cell.length_c   1.000
_cell.angle_alpha   90.00
_cell.angle_beta   90.00
_cell.angle_gamma   90.00
#
_symmetry.space_group_name_H-M   'P 1'
#
loop_
_entity.id
_entity.type
_entity.pdbx_description
1 polymer ?
#
loop_
_entity_poly.entity_id
_entity_poly.type
_entity_poly.pdbx_seq_one_letter_code
_entity_poly.pdbx_strand_id
1 'polypeptide(L)'
;MFGIFLLPSLAAADTTISSNITTNQTWTTASSTYIVTTGIAINAGVTLTINPGVIVKFSGIMSGITVNGTLNAQGTALAPIYFTSYKDDTVNGDTNGDATSTTPAGGDWFWFSIPAGGAATIDNAIIRYGGSFNTALFYNNGGNLTLANSEVASSSKYGIWTYSGISTIASSTIDHNASYGIYHTGGTTTVATSTIRDHSTYGFSTQSGTGNLILTNNIFSGNLQGGGLVNLADSANVTHTNNSATGQGKGGMVIYGSPNKAQTWGADPLFPYIISTTTGSVTVSTYAITLNPGAIIKFEGTTAGFAGNSGTFTAAGTTQSPVYFTSIKDDTVGGDTNGNGTGTTPSAGDWDGLMSQNYSNLTLNNTVIRYGGSKMLYANGVNSVINLFNSEVASSSSAGIYSDAGTVNATGTSIHDNRYGYYHGNVQGNSIAHIANAGNTIYRNSTYGIYNNGTALVNAEQVYWPATTTGATMNGPYSTSTNPGGHGDAVLPTYIDFDPWLSTVSGNIATNTTWTASSTYVIDGTLTVNAGTTLTIPAATVVKFANATSKISVSGSLVADSAASSSRIYFTSIKDDAVGGDTNGDGGATSPAAGDWDGIKVNAGGVATLNFISARYGGSGGPMLWNYAGTLDLNNSEIASSSNTGIFHSSGATQLIVRACDIHNNNYGIFVDDSSLVTIGSNNIHGNVVGVNDNTFFGIDIRYNYWGDASGPYNSVYHPTGTGDTIVENAFTLVSPWLDRVHYLYFLNHNLVTSITSGVLDWNWFNGTSTYATAWYAGVNTWNTYGNSVGGVTFATSTTATSSADLLVLDMASSSSDLFYAIYDPFVTPTEIKFNPYYMNTATANIRQMTTTHELGHALGLWHSYINNIMIASPASTTGQVSLGTQDMLDYDYCWVSHNCGI
;
A
#
# COMPACT_ATOMS: atom_id res chain seq x y z
N MET A 1 75.05 -42.02 36.88
CA MET A 1 73.83 -42.38 37.62
C MET A 1 73.30 -41.10 38.26
N PHE A 2 72.40 -40.39 37.57
CA PHE A 2 71.67 -39.24 38.11
C PHE A 2 70.19 -39.63 38.11
N GLY A 3 69.62 -39.78 39.30
CA GLY A 3 68.25 -40.21 39.51
C GLY A 3 67.27 -39.08 39.24
N ILE A 4 66.28 -39.35 38.39
CA ILE A 4 65.08 -38.55 38.22
C ILE A 4 64.22 -38.72 39.47
N PHE A 5 63.98 -37.62 40.19
CA PHE A 5 62.92 -37.51 41.19
C PHE A 5 61.60 -37.30 40.47
N LEU A 6 60.74 -38.32 40.45
CA LEU A 6 59.31 -38.17 40.15
C LEU A 6 58.63 -37.67 41.43
N LEU A 7 58.15 -36.42 41.42
CA LEU A 7 57.18 -35.97 42.40
C LEU A 7 55.80 -36.51 41.99
N PRO A 8 55.04 -37.18 42.86
CA PRO A 8 53.68 -37.58 42.56
C PRO A 8 52.80 -36.32 42.43
N SER A 9 52.00 -36.24 41.37
CA SER A 9 50.92 -35.25 41.29
C SER A 9 49.90 -35.57 42.38
N LEU A 10 49.75 -34.71 43.39
CA LEU A 10 48.61 -34.80 44.30
C LEU A 10 47.33 -34.65 43.47
N ALA A 11 46.51 -35.69 43.39
CA ALA A 11 45.13 -35.55 42.96
C ALA A 11 44.40 -34.69 44.01
N ALA A 12 43.79 -33.60 43.57
CA ALA A 12 42.92 -32.81 44.44
C ALA A 12 41.69 -33.65 44.82
N ALA A 13 41.31 -33.64 46.10
CA ALA A 13 40.10 -34.30 46.55
C ALA A 13 38.87 -33.48 46.18
N ASP A 14 37.76 -34.15 45.84
CA ASP A 14 36.49 -33.49 45.59
C ASP A 14 36.01 -32.71 46.82
N THR A 15 35.31 -31.60 46.58
CA THR A 15 34.82 -30.69 47.62
C THR A 15 33.31 -30.84 47.79
N THR A 16 32.89 -31.41 48.91
CA THR A 16 31.46 -31.55 49.26
C THR A 16 30.86 -30.23 49.74
N ILE A 17 29.72 -29.85 49.17
CA ILE A 17 28.94 -28.67 49.54
C ILE A 17 27.58 -29.13 50.07
N SER A 18 27.35 -28.90 51.37
CA SER A 18 26.15 -29.36 52.08
C SER A 18 25.46 -28.27 52.90
N SER A 19 25.87 -27.02 52.77
CA SER A 19 25.33 -25.88 53.51
C SER A 19 25.32 -24.60 52.67
N ASN A 20 24.58 -23.60 53.13
CA ASN A 20 24.42 -22.32 52.41
C ASN A 20 25.75 -21.56 52.29
N ILE A 21 25.89 -20.84 51.19
CA ILE A 21 27.00 -19.91 50.95
C ILE A 21 26.66 -18.60 51.67
N THR A 22 27.33 -18.37 52.80
CA THR A 22 27.06 -17.26 53.73
C THR A 22 28.05 -16.10 53.62
N THR A 23 29.14 -16.29 52.91
CA THR A 23 30.16 -15.26 52.63
C THR A 23 30.61 -15.35 51.18
N ASN A 24 31.14 -14.25 50.65
CA ASN A 24 31.64 -14.22 49.28
C ASN A 24 32.76 -15.27 49.12
N GLN A 25 32.63 -16.13 48.12
CA GLN A 25 33.66 -17.13 47.84
C GLN A 25 33.74 -17.45 46.35
N THR A 26 34.88 -18.03 45.97
CA THR A 26 35.19 -18.41 44.59
C THR A 26 35.46 -19.91 44.52
N TRP A 27 34.76 -20.59 43.62
CA TRP A 27 35.03 -21.98 43.25
C TRP A 27 36.03 -22.02 42.10
N THR A 28 37.03 -22.90 42.22
CA THR A 28 38.17 -22.99 41.30
C THR A 28 38.45 -24.44 40.92
N THR A 29 39.18 -24.66 39.83
CA THR A 29 39.58 -26.01 39.38
C THR A 29 40.54 -26.73 40.34
N ALA A 30 41.04 -26.04 41.37
CA ALA A 30 41.88 -26.65 42.41
C ALA A 30 41.14 -27.72 43.24
N SER A 31 39.80 -27.77 43.18
CA SER A 31 38.96 -28.65 43.99
C SER A 31 38.55 -29.98 43.32
N SER A 32 39.16 -30.41 42.20
CA SER A 32 38.71 -31.54 41.37
C SER A 32 37.25 -31.39 40.92
N THR A 33 36.27 -31.77 41.76
CA THR A 33 34.83 -31.61 41.56
C THR A 33 34.17 -30.98 42.79
N TYR A 34 33.22 -30.04 42.59
CA TYR A 34 32.33 -29.61 43.67
C TYR A 34 31.08 -30.49 43.68
N ILE A 35 30.79 -31.17 44.80
CA ILE A 35 29.65 -32.07 44.94
C ILE A 35 28.60 -31.43 45.84
N VAL A 36 27.48 -30.98 45.26
CA VAL A 36 26.34 -30.44 46.00
C VAL A 36 25.42 -31.58 46.42
N THR A 37 25.27 -31.79 47.73
CA THR A 37 24.58 -32.97 48.28
C THR A 37 23.18 -32.70 48.84
N THR A 38 22.80 -31.42 48.93
CA THR A 38 21.49 -30.96 49.41
C THR A 38 21.11 -29.65 48.72
N GLY A 39 19.91 -29.15 48.96
CA GLY A 39 19.53 -27.82 48.54
C GLY A 39 20.32 -26.77 49.33
N ILE A 40 21.06 -25.91 48.63
CA ILE A 40 21.82 -24.82 49.23
C ILE A 40 21.30 -23.47 48.75
N ALA A 41 21.51 -22.44 49.55
CA ALA A 41 21.26 -21.06 49.17
C ALA A 41 22.55 -20.24 49.08
N ILE A 42 22.62 -19.34 48.10
CA ILE A 42 23.52 -18.18 48.15
C ILE A 42 22.75 -17.08 48.87
N ASN A 43 23.19 -16.69 50.06
CA ASN A 43 22.47 -15.73 50.89
C ASN A 43 22.38 -14.34 50.24
N ALA A 44 21.38 -13.55 50.63
CA ALA A 44 21.25 -12.17 50.17
C ALA A 44 22.53 -11.36 50.47
N GLY A 45 22.98 -10.55 49.50
CA GLY A 45 24.22 -9.78 49.59
C GLY A 45 25.51 -10.59 49.44
N VAL A 46 25.43 -11.91 49.26
CA VAL A 46 26.58 -12.81 49.05
C VAL A 46 26.75 -13.13 47.57
N THR A 47 28.00 -13.20 47.11
CA THR A 47 28.37 -13.62 45.76
C THR A 47 29.10 -14.95 45.78
N LEU A 48 28.59 -15.93 45.03
CA LEU A 48 29.33 -17.12 44.63
C LEU A 48 29.90 -16.89 43.23
N THR A 49 31.22 -16.85 43.11
CA THR A 49 31.90 -16.83 41.80
C THR A 49 32.38 -18.23 41.43
N ILE A 50 32.14 -18.66 40.20
CA ILE A 50 32.60 -19.94 39.68
C ILE A 50 33.50 -19.67 38.47
N ASN A 51 34.77 -20.06 38.59
CA ASN A 51 35.77 -19.81 37.54
C ASN A 51 35.60 -20.76 36.34
N PRO A 52 36.15 -20.40 35.16
CA PRO A 52 36.17 -21.28 33.99
C PRO A 52 36.72 -22.69 34.28
N GLY A 53 36.12 -23.69 33.64
CA GLY A 53 36.51 -25.10 33.77
C GLY A 53 36.08 -25.80 35.06
N VAL A 54 35.37 -25.11 35.96
CA VAL A 54 34.86 -25.73 37.19
C VAL A 54 33.73 -26.71 36.88
N ILE A 55 33.72 -27.82 37.60
CA ILE A 55 32.73 -28.89 37.49
C ILE A 55 31.97 -29.00 38.80
N VAL A 56 30.64 -28.88 38.70
CA VAL A 56 29.70 -28.98 39.81
C VAL A 56 28.76 -30.15 39.54
N LYS A 57 28.77 -31.14 40.43
CA LYS A 57 27.89 -32.32 40.37
C LYS A 57 26.88 -32.31 41.51
N PHE A 58 25.65 -32.71 41.23
CA PHE A 58 24.56 -32.75 42.21
C PHE A 58 24.17 -34.18 42.54
N SER A 59 24.23 -34.58 43.82
CA SER A 59 24.16 -35.98 44.24
C SER A 59 22.78 -36.48 44.66
N GLY A 60 21.71 -35.72 44.44
CA GLY A 60 20.37 -36.17 44.79
C GLY A 60 19.27 -35.25 44.35
N ILE A 61 18.05 -35.77 44.35
CA ILE A 61 16.85 -35.12 43.80
C ILE A 61 16.46 -33.82 44.51
N MET A 62 16.99 -33.53 45.71
CA MET A 62 16.78 -32.26 46.42
C MET A 62 18.00 -31.32 46.34
N SER A 63 19.08 -31.76 45.69
CA SER A 63 20.29 -30.97 45.51
C SER A 63 20.07 -29.91 44.45
N GLY A 64 20.32 -28.65 44.78
CA GLY A 64 20.06 -27.51 43.89
C GLY A 64 20.53 -26.20 44.54
N ILE A 65 20.46 -25.10 43.78
CA ILE A 65 20.95 -23.79 44.24
C ILE A 65 19.82 -22.78 44.20
N THR A 66 19.50 -22.21 45.36
CA THR A 66 18.65 -21.02 45.48
C THR A 66 19.51 -19.76 45.53
N VAL A 67 19.32 -18.85 44.59
CA VAL A 67 20.14 -17.66 44.42
C VAL A 67 19.43 -16.46 45.07
N ASN A 68 19.56 -16.26 46.38
CA ASN A 68 19.04 -15.04 47.04
C ASN A 68 20.00 -13.85 46.91
N GLY A 69 21.29 -14.13 46.68
CA GLY A 69 22.33 -13.15 46.38
C GLY A 69 22.73 -13.19 44.90
N THR A 70 24.02 -13.39 44.63
CA THR A 70 24.56 -13.40 43.26
C THR A 70 25.29 -14.72 42.96
N LEU A 71 24.90 -15.37 41.87
CA LEU A 71 25.66 -16.45 41.24
C LEU A 71 26.36 -15.90 39.98
N ASN A 72 27.68 -15.88 39.98
CA ASN A 72 28.50 -15.43 38.86
C ASN A 72 29.32 -16.61 38.30
N ALA A 73 28.81 -17.28 37.28
CA ALA A 73 29.46 -18.41 36.62
C ALA A 73 29.87 -18.01 35.20
N GLN A 74 31.12 -17.66 35.00
CA GLN A 74 31.63 -17.13 33.73
C GLN A 74 32.69 -18.08 33.19
N GLY A 75 32.26 -19.03 32.36
CA GLY A 75 33.13 -19.96 31.66
C GLY A 75 33.78 -19.33 30.44
N THR A 76 34.45 -20.15 29.64
CA THR A 76 34.92 -19.78 28.30
C THR A 76 34.66 -20.92 27.33
N ALA A 77 34.66 -20.66 26.03
CA ALA A 77 34.46 -21.72 25.02
C ALA A 77 35.48 -22.88 25.13
N LEU A 78 36.71 -22.60 25.59
CA LEU A 78 37.75 -23.62 25.80
C LEU A 78 37.71 -24.28 27.18
N ALA A 79 37.04 -23.65 28.15
CA ALA A 79 36.92 -24.12 29.51
C ALA A 79 35.51 -23.81 30.04
N PRO A 80 34.49 -24.54 29.54
CA PRO A 80 33.13 -24.32 30.00
C PRO A 80 32.96 -24.75 31.45
N ILE A 81 31.98 -24.16 32.13
CA ILE A 81 31.57 -24.58 33.47
C ILE A 81 30.52 -25.68 33.34
N TYR A 82 30.63 -26.76 34.11
CA TYR A 82 29.66 -27.86 34.09
C TYR A 82 28.80 -27.87 35.35
N PHE A 83 27.48 -27.98 35.16
CA PHE A 83 26.51 -28.29 36.20
C PHE A 83 25.74 -29.55 35.78
N THR A 84 26.03 -30.68 36.43
CA THR A 84 25.54 -31.99 35.96
C THR A 84 25.20 -32.95 37.08
N SER A 85 24.65 -34.11 36.72
CA SER A 85 24.34 -35.20 37.65
C SER A 85 25.61 -35.78 38.27
N TYR A 86 25.52 -36.24 39.51
CA TYR A 86 26.56 -37.04 40.16
C TYR A 86 26.86 -38.36 39.45
N LYS A 87 25.93 -38.83 38.62
CA LYS A 87 26.03 -40.05 37.79
C LYS A 87 26.59 -39.79 36.39
N ASP A 88 26.97 -38.55 36.07
CA ASP A 88 27.45 -38.19 34.74
C ASP A 88 28.94 -38.52 34.59
N ASP A 89 29.23 -39.70 34.08
CA ASP A 89 30.61 -40.16 33.84
C ASP A 89 31.29 -39.43 32.69
N THR A 90 30.53 -38.75 31.82
CA THR A 90 31.07 -38.04 30.65
C THR A 90 31.83 -36.77 31.04
N VAL A 91 31.62 -36.28 32.27
CA VAL A 91 32.24 -35.07 32.80
C VAL A 91 33.05 -35.42 34.05
N ASN A 92 34.38 -35.35 33.96
CA ASN A 92 35.33 -35.70 35.05
C ASN A 92 35.25 -37.14 35.60
N GLY A 93 34.72 -38.09 34.83
CA GLY A 93 34.68 -39.51 35.19
C GLY A 93 33.64 -39.90 36.24
N ASP A 94 33.70 -41.17 36.66
CA ASP A 94 32.79 -41.85 37.59
C ASP A 94 32.96 -41.35 39.04
N THR A 95 32.24 -40.28 39.38
CA THR A 95 32.31 -39.65 40.71
C THR A 95 31.54 -40.46 41.77
N ASN A 96 30.53 -41.22 41.36
CA ASN A 96 29.72 -42.10 42.20
C ASN A 96 30.37 -43.47 42.48
N GLY A 97 31.43 -43.83 41.75
CA GLY A 97 32.18 -45.08 41.92
C GLY A 97 31.38 -46.33 41.55
N ASP A 98 30.39 -46.21 40.65
CA ASP A 98 29.51 -47.32 40.25
C ASP A 98 29.80 -47.91 38.86
N ALA A 99 30.94 -47.52 38.28
CA ALA A 99 31.38 -47.82 36.93
C ALA A 99 30.38 -47.31 35.88
N THR A 100 29.54 -48.18 35.31
CA THR A 100 28.50 -47.79 34.34
C THR A 100 27.13 -48.27 34.81
N SER A 101 26.97 -48.51 36.12
CA SER A 101 25.73 -49.09 36.67
C SER A 101 24.58 -48.08 36.63
N THR A 102 24.88 -46.79 36.69
CA THR A 102 23.89 -45.74 36.48
C THR A 102 24.29 -44.82 35.33
N THR A 103 23.32 -44.12 34.77
CA THR A 103 23.54 -43.09 33.75
C THR A 103 22.75 -41.84 34.15
N PRO A 104 23.22 -40.64 33.75
CA PRO A 104 22.55 -39.42 34.15
C PRO A 104 21.19 -39.30 33.45
N ALA A 105 20.17 -38.86 34.20
CA ALA A 105 18.81 -38.72 33.70
C ALA A 105 18.18 -37.40 34.17
N GLY A 106 17.25 -36.87 33.37
CA GLY A 106 16.49 -35.68 33.74
C GLY A 106 15.77 -35.86 35.08
N GLY A 107 16.06 -34.97 36.02
CA GLY A 107 15.52 -35.00 37.37
C GLY A 107 16.42 -35.67 38.41
N ASP A 108 17.67 -36.00 38.05
CA ASP A 108 18.68 -36.48 39.01
C ASP A 108 18.96 -35.46 40.12
N TRP A 109 18.78 -34.17 39.82
CA TRP A 109 18.90 -33.07 40.77
C TRP A 109 17.83 -32.01 40.55
N PHE A 110 17.73 -31.08 41.50
CA PHE A 110 16.55 -30.22 41.62
C PHE A 110 16.50 -29.10 40.57
N TRP A 111 17.11 -27.94 40.83
CA TRP A 111 17.03 -26.77 39.94
C TRP A 111 18.00 -25.67 40.38
N PHE A 112 18.07 -24.62 39.57
CA PHE A 112 18.41 -23.28 40.01
C PHE A 112 17.13 -22.49 40.26
N SER A 113 16.93 -22.00 41.48
CA SER A 113 15.81 -21.12 41.82
C SER A 113 16.32 -19.69 42.01
N ILE A 114 15.70 -18.73 41.32
CA ILE A 114 16.12 -17.32 41.31
C ILE A 114 14.92 -16.48 41.79
N PRO A 115 14.74 -16.33 43.12
CA PRO A 115 13.66 -15.51 43.68
C PRO A 115 13.95 -14.01 43.54
N ALA A 116 12.97 -13.18 43.90
CA ALA A 116 13.12 -11.73 43.97
C ALA A 116 14.36 -11.31 44.80
N GLY A 117 15.17 -10.41 44.24
CA GLY A 117 16.46 -9.97 44.81
C GLY A 117 17.66 -10.82 44.40
N GLY A 118 17.44 -12.00 43.82
CA GLY A 118 18.48 -12.87 43.27
C GLY A 118 18.98 -12.47 41.89
N ALA A 119 20.26 -12.73 41.61
CA ALA A 119 20.85 -12.55 40.29
C ALA A 119 21.77 -13.72 39.92
N ALA A 120 21.55 -14.34 38.75
CA ALA A 120 22.41 -15.38 38.19
C ALA A 120 22.93 -14.94 36.82
N THR A 121 24.25 -14.82 36.68
CA THR A 121 24.92 -14.54 35.41
C THR A 121 25.74 -15.76 35.03
N ILE A 122 25.39 -16.37 33.90
CA ILE A 122 25.91 -17.64 33.42
C ILE A 122 26.35 -17.47 31.98
N ASP A 123 27.63 -17.72 31.72
CA ASP A 123 28.20 -17.65 30.37
C ASP A 123 29.10 -18.87 30.11
N ASN A 124 29.07 -19.40 28.88
CA ASN A 124 29.86 -20.55 28.46
C ASN A 124 29.76 -21.73 29.46
N ALA A 125 28.54 -22.14 29.80
CA ALA A 125 28.27 -23.22 30.74
C ALA A 125 27.38 -24.32 30.12
N ILE A 126 27.52 -25.54 30.63
CA ILE A 126 26.72 -26.71 30.25
C ILE A 126 25.94 -27.17 31.48
N ILE A 127 24.61 -27.09 31.40
CA ILE A 127 23.69 -27.37 32.51
C ILE A 127 22.75 -28.51 32.09
N ARG A 128 22.85 -29.67 32.75
CA ARG A 128 22.10 -30.87 32.35
C ARG A 128 21.49 -31.68 33.49
N TYR A 129 20.48 -32.48 33.16
CA TYR A 129 19.92 -33.57 33.98
C TYR A 129 19.19 -33.17 35.26
N GLY A 130 18.88 -31.89 35.45
CA GLY A 130 18.11 -31.41 36.60
C GLY A 130 16.60 -31.39 36.35
N GLY A 131 15.88 -30.62 37.16
CA GLY A 131 14.45 -30.43 37.08
C GLY A 131 13.63 -31.45 37.87
N SER A 132 14.13 -32.05 38.95
CA SER A 132 13.39 -33.04 39.74
C SER A 132 12.00 -32.54 40.21
N PHE A 133 11.08 -33.45 40.53
CA PHE A 133 9.69 -33.12 40.84
C PHE A 133 8.93 -32.40 39.71
N ASN A 134 9.25 -32.70 38.46
CA ASN A 134 8.58 -32.14 37.27
C ASN A 134 8.69 -30.60 37.22
N THR A 135 9.88 -30.06 37.44
CA THR A 135 10.17 -28.61 37.38
C THR A 135 11.19 -28.26 36.29
N ALA A 136 11.58 -26.99 36.22
CA ALA A 136 12.57 -26.50 35.27
C ALA A 136 14.01 -26.66 35.78
N LEU A 137 14.99 -26.69 34.87
CA LEU A 137 16.41 -26.53 35.23
C LEU A 137 16.67 -25.15 35.83
N PHE A 138 16.15 -24.10 35.20
CA PHE A 138 16.11 -22.75 35.73
C PHE A 138 14.69 -22.33 36.06
N TYR A 139 14.41 -22.05 37.33
CA TYR A 139 13.15 -21.48 37.78
C TYR A 139 13.38 -20.05 38.26
N ASN A 140 13.03 -19.08 37.42
CA ASN A 140 13.07 -17.67 37.77
C ASN A 140 11.71 -17.25 38.34
N ASN A 141 11.69 -16.92 39.64
CA ASN A 141 10.51 -16.49 40.37
C ASN A 141 10.73 -15.12 41.01
N GLY A 142 11.23 -14.18 40.20
CA GLY A 142 11.27 -12.75 40.55
C GLY A 142 12.64 -12.10 40.49
N GLY A 143 13.71 -12.85 40.24
CA GLY A 143 15.05 -12.30 40.12
C GLY A 143 15.50 -12.13 38.66
N ASN A 144 16.82 -12.05 38.48
CA ASN A 144 17.45 -11.81 37.19
C ASN A 144 18.29 -13.01 36.75
N LEU A 145 17.93 -13.64 35.64
CA LEU A 145 18.73 -14.65 34.95
C LEU A 145 19.34 -14.03 33.69
N THR A 146 20.66 -14.10 33.57
CA THR A 146 21.39 -13.81 32.32
C THR A 146 22.15 -15.06 31.92
N LEU A 147 21.80 -15.62 30.76
CA LEU A 147 22.37 -16.84 30.20
C LEU A 147 22.91 -16.55 28.80
N ALA A 148 24.21 -16.74 28.59
CA ALA A 148 24.86 -16.52 27.31
C ALA A 148 25.74 -17.71 26.92
N ASN A 149 25.86 -18.00 25.62
CA ASN A 149 26.78 -19.01 25.07
C ASN A 149 26.73 -20.37 25.78
N SER A 150 25.56 -20.75 26.31
CA SER A 150 25.42 -21.86 27.24
C SER A 150 24.44 -22.91 26.74
N GLU A 151 24.48 -24.09 27.34
CA GLU A 151 23.57 -25.19 27.06
C GLU A 151 22.69 -25.50 28.27
N VAL A 152 21.37 -25.64 28.07
CA VAL A 152 20.40 -26.10 29.07
C VAL A 152 19.66 -27.30 28.52
N ALA A 153 19.98 -28.50 29.03
CA ALA A 153 19.51 -29.73 28.40
C ALA A 153 19.04 -30.85 29.32
N SER A 154 18.24 -31.75 28.74
CA SER A 154 17.87 -33.04 29.35
C SER A 154 17.21 -32.90 30.73
N SER A 155 16.37 -31.90 30.94
CA SER A 155 15.62 -31.77 32.19
C SER A 155 14.43 -32.73 32.27
N SER A 156 13.92 -32.98 33.48
CA SER A 156 12.72 -33.82 33.66
C SER A 156 11.42 -33.16 33.17
N LYS A 157 11.41 -31.85 32.89
CA LYS A 157 10.24 -31.14 32.37
C LYS A 157 10.57 -29.93 31.51
N TYR A 158 11.00 -28.81 32.10
CA TYR A 158 11.26 -27.58 31.36
C TYR A 158 12.75 -27.23 31.36
N GLY A 159 13.27 -26.64 30.29
CA GLY A 159 14.63 -26.07 30.33
C GLY A 159 14.65 -24.84 31.25
N ILE A 160 13.86 -23.83 30.88
CA ILE A 160 13.77 -22.56 31.60
C ILE A 160 12.31 -22.26 31.88
N TRP A 161 11.98 -21.96 33.14
CA TRP A 161 10.68 -21.45 33.55
C TRP A 161 10.83 -20.05 34.13
N THR A 162 10.30 -19.04 33.42
CA THR A 162 10.16 -17.69 33.97
C THR A 162 8.73 -17.51 34.49
N TYR A 163 8.60 -17.55 35.81
CA TYR A 163 7.34 -17.30 36.51
C TYR A 163 7.15 -15.81 36.81
N SER A 164 8.23 -15.12 37.17
CA SER A 164 8.31 -13.65 37.22
C SER A 164 9.78 -13.22 37.13
N GLY A 165 10.06 -11.91 37.22
CA GLY A 165 11.42 -11.39 37.09
C GLY A 165 11.86 -11.23 35.63
N ILE A 166 13.18 -11.22 35.40
CA ILE A 166 13.77 -11.00 34.08
C ILE A 166 14.69 -12.17 33.73
N SER A 167 14.48 -12.79 32.57
CA SER A 167 15.34 -13.84 32.01
C SER A 167 15.84 -13.40 30.64
N THR A 168 17.15 -13.21 30.48
CA THR A 168 17.80 -12.87 29.21
C THR A 168 18.66 -14.04 28.76
N ILE A 169 18.33 -14.61 27.62
CA ILE A 169 19.00 -15.76 27.00
C ILE A 169 19.56 -15.31 25.65
N ALA A 170 20.86 -15.49 25.42
CA ALA A 170 21.51 -15.10 24.19
C ALA A 170 22.49 -16.17 23.69
N SER A 171 22.54 -16.40 22.37
CA SER A 171 23.54 -17.28 21.74
C SER A 171 23.67 -18.66 22.41
N SER A 172 22.56 -19.19 22.93
CA SER A 172 22.54 -20.38 23.77
C SER A 172 21.77 -21.52 23.09
N THR A 173 21.95 -22.73 23.59
CA THR A 173 21.23 -23.93 23.13
C THR A 173 20.34 -24.46 24.25
N ILE A 174 19.03 -24.54 24.00
CA ILE A 174 18.06 -25.18 24.89
C ILE A 174 17.66 -26.49 24.22
N ASP A 175 17.95 -27.63 24.86
CA ASP A 175 18.01 -28.92 24.16
C ASP A 175 17.35 -30.08 24.90
N HIS A 176 16.67 -31.00 24.20
CA HIS A 176 16.22 -32.31 24.74
C HIS A 176 15.49 -32.28 26.10
N ASN A 177 14.80 -31.18 26.44
CA ASN A 177 13.99 -31.10 27.67
C ASN A 177 12.68 -31.88 27.49
N ALA A 178 12.23 -32.55 28.56
CA ALA A 178 11.14 -33.53 28.50
C ALA A 178 9.74 -32.96 28.24
N SER A 179 9.58 -31.64 28.17
CA SER A 179 8.36 -30.93 27.75
C SER A 179 8.76 -29.67 26.97
N TYR A 180 8.52 -28.45 27.49
CA TYR A 180 8.91 -27.22 26.82
C TYR A 180 10.39 -26.86 27.02
N GLY A 181 11.03 -26.29 26.00
CA GLY A 181 12.32 -25.63 26.19
C GLY A 181 12.20 -24.44 27.15
N ILE A 182 11.26 -23.55 26.82
CA ILE A 182 10.97 -22.35 27.60
C ILE A 182 9.50 -22.32 28.00
N TYR A 183 9.23 -22.29 29.31
CA TYR A 183 7.89 -22.09 29.86
C TYR A 183 7.79 -20.68 30.46
N HIS A 184 6.97 -19.83 29.85
CA HIS A 184 6.84 -18.43 30.25
C HIS A 184 5.46 -18.19 30.86
N THR A 185 5.41 -17.91 32.16
CA THR A 185 4.15 -17.64 32.86
C THR A 185 4.07 -16.23 33.47
N GLY A 186 5.15 -15.44 33.41
CA GLY A 186 5.18 -14.07 33.92
C GLY A 186 6.53 -13.38 33.72
N GLY A 187 6.62 -12.12 34.15
CA GLY A 187 7.87 -11.35 34.07
C GLY A 187 8.24 -10.96 32.64
N THR A 188 9.53 -10.91 32.34
CA THR A 188 10.05 -10.69 30.98
C THR A 188 11.08 -11.75 30.63
N THR A 189 10.90 -12.41 29.49
CA THR A 189 11.86 -13.35 28.92
C THR A 189 12.30 -12.83 27.56
N THR A 190 13.59 -12.61 27.37
CA THR A 190 14.18 -12.23 26.09
C THR A 190 15.10 -13.35 25.63
N VAL A 191 14.88 -13.84 24.41
CA VAL A 191 15.68 -14.91 23.80
C VAL A 191 16.18 -14.40 22.46
N ALA A 192 17.50 -14.35 22.31
CA ALA A 192 18.14 -13.86 21.10
C ALA A 192 19.17 -14.85 20.56
N THR A 193 19.27 -14.97 19.24
CA THR A 193 20.34 -15.70 18.54
C THR A 193 20.58 -17.13 19.05
N SER A 194 19.53 -17.78 19.56
CA SER A 194 19.62 -19.06 20.26
C SER A 194 18.98 -20.20 19.47
N THR A 195 19.37 -21.43 19.80
CA THR A 195 18.78 -22.65 19.24
C THR A 195 17.93 -23.35 20.30
N ILE A 196 16.67 -23.62 19.97
CA ILE A 196 15.70 -24.28 20.86
C ILE A 196 15.22 -25.55 20.17
N ARG A 197 15.66 -26.72 20.65
CA ARG A 197 15.52 -27.95 19.86
C ARG A 197 15.23 -29.23 20.62
N ASP A 198 14.67 -30.17 19.86
CA ASP A 198 14.48 -31.58 20.22
C ASP A 198 13.67 -31.79 21.51
N HIS A 199 12.72 -30.89 21.77
CA HIS A 199 11.81 -30.98 22.90
C HIS A 199 10.63 -31.92 22.60
N SER A 200 10.13 -32.61 23.63
CA SER A 200 9.03 -33.58 23.47
C SER A 200 7.69 -32.92 23.12
N THR A 201 7.58 -31.60 23.30
CA THR A 201 6.41 -30.81 22.92
C THR A 201 6.82 -29.62 22.06
N TYR A 202 6.79 -28.40 22.58
CA TYR A 202 7.06 -27.16 21.86
C TYR A 202 8.37 -26.53 22.29
N GLY A 203 8.96 -25.72 21.41
CA GLY A 203 10.10 -24.85 21.72
C GLY A 203 9.83 -23.97 22.93
N PHE A 204 8.68 -23.28 22.92
CA PHE A 204 8.20 -22.51 24.06
C PHE A 204 6.68 -22.66 24.27
N SER A 205 6.22 -22.29 25.47
CA SER A 205 4.81 -22.18 25.78
C SER A 205 4.54 -20.98 26.70
N THR A 206 3.44 -20.28 26.45
CA THR A 206 2.94 -19.18 27.31
C THR A 206 1.65 -19.51 28.05
N GLN A 207 1.31 -20.80 28.16
CA GLN A 207 0.06 -21.24 28.78
C GLN A 207 -0.06 -20.76 30.24
N SER A 208 -1.19 -20.13 30.55
CA SER A 208 -1.48 -19.45 31.82
C SER A 208 -0.52 -18.31 32.15
N GLY A 209 0.10 -17.71 31.13
CA GLY A 209 1.14 -16.71 31.29
C GLY A 209 0.68 -15.26 31.26
N THR A 210 1.48 -14.42 31.92
CA THR A 210 1.43 -12.96 31.86
C THR A 210 2.80 -12.42 31.43
N GLY A 211 2.97 -11.11 31.30
CA GLY A 211 4.30 -10.53 31.03
C GLY A 211 4.71 -10.55 29.56
N ASN A 212 6.01 -10.43 29.29
CA ASN A 212 6.55 -10.25 27.94
C ASN A 212 7.51 -11.37 27.56
N LEU A 213 7.26 -12.04 26.43
CA LEU A 213 8.19 -12.95 25.77
C LEU A 213 8.67 -12.31 24.46
N ILE A 214 9.98 -12.13 24.33
CA ILE A 214 10.62 -11.45 23.19
C ILE A 214 11.59 -12.44 22.54
N LEU A 215 11.35 -12.76 21.27
CA LEU A 215 12.09 -13.78 20.52
C LEU A 215 12.72 -13.17 19.26
N THR A 216 14.05 -13.10 19.17
CA THR A 216 14.73 -12.50 18.02
C THR A 216 15.83 -13.38 17.47
N ASN A 217 15.84 -13.63 16.16
CA ASN A 217 16.90 -14.40 15.48
C ASN A 217 17.11 -15.82 16.05
N ASN A 218 16.05 -16.49 16.52
CA ASN A 218 16.18 -17.84 17.08
C ASN A 218 15.87 -18.93 16.05
N ILE A 219 16.43 -20.12 16.27
CA ILE A 219 16.19 -21.31 15.48
C ILE A 219 15.45 -22.33 16.36
N PHE A 220 14.22 -22.65 15.98
CA PHE A 220 13.44 -23.74 16.57
C PHE A 220 13.60 -24.98 15.69
N SER A 221 14.09 -26.09 16.21
CA SER A 221 14.29 -27.29 15.38
C SER A 221 13.95 -28.59 16.08
N GLY A 222 13.35 -29.55 15.39
CA GLY A 222 13.11 -30.89 15.95
C GLY A 222 12.14 -30.98 17.14
N ASN A 223 11.51 -29.87 17.54
CA ASN A 223 10.50 -29.84 18.61
C ASN A 223 9.24 -30.59 18.13
N LEU A 224 8.82 -31.62 18.86
CA LEU A 224 7.87 -32.63 18.36
C LEU A 224 6.50 -32.07 17.94
N GLN A 225 5.99 -31.04 18.63
CA GLN A 225 4.68 -30.45 18.36
C GLN A 225 4.76 -29.10 17.64
N GLY A 226 5.90 -28.40 17.71
CA GLY A 226 6.15 -27.18 16.95
C GLY A 226 7.08 -26.17 17.64
N GLY A 227 7.29 -25.03 16.99
CA GLY A 227 8.15 -23.96 17.48
C GLY A 227 7.64 -23.31 18.77
N GLY A 228 6.34 -23.05 18.89
CA GLY A 228 5.75 -22.45 20.08
C GLY A 228 4.26 -22.69 20.24
N LEU A 229 3.76 -22.52 21.47
CA LEU A 229 2.35 -22.63 21.81
C LEU A 229 1.88 -21.39 22.59
N VAL A 230 0.89 -20.68 22.04
CA VAL A 230 0.31 -19.46 22.60
C VAL A 230 -1.20 -19.56 22.67
N ASN A 231 -1.73 -19.27 23.85
CA ASN A 231 -3.16 -19.14 24.09
C ASN A 231 -3.52 -17.66 24.22
N LEU A 232 -4.40 -17.16 23.35
CA LEU A 232 -4.81 -15.76 23.31
C LEU A 232 -5.67 -15.35 24.52
N ALA A 233 -6.21 -16.33 25.26
CA ALA A 233 -6.92 -16.07 26.50
C ALA A 233 -5.98 -15.72 27.67
N ASP A 234 -4.68 -15.98 27.52
CA ASP A 234 -3.64 -15.63 28.50
C ASP A 234 -3.12 -14.21 28.26
N SER A 235 -2.57 -13.57 29.29
CA SER A 235 -2.17 -12.15 29.21
C SER A 235 -0.72 -11.94 28.79
N ALA A 236 0.00 -12.99 28.39
CA ALA A 236 1.36 -12.91 27.86
C ALA A 236 1.42 -12.09 26.56
N ASN A 237 2.38 -11.19 26.44
CA ASN A 237 2.72 -10.45 25.21
C ASN A 237 3.85 -11.20 24.52
N VAL A 238 3.59 -11.80 23.36
CA VAL A 238 4.65 -12.44 22.56
C VAL A 238 5.02 -11.53 21.41
N THR A 239 6.30 -11.18 21.33
CA THR A 239 6.88 -10.46 20.19
C THR A 239 7.97 -11.32 19.59
N HIS A 240 7.97 -11.44 18.26
CA HIS A 240 8.94 -12.28 17.58
C HIS A 240 9.35 -11.64 16.25
N THR A 241 10.63 -11.77 15.89
CA THR A 241 11.20 -11.23 14.65
C THR A 241 12.38 -12.08 14.20
N ASN A 242 12.41 -12.40 12.91
CA ASN A 242 13.48 -13.15 12.24
C ASN A 242 13.75 -14.52 12.89
N ASN A 243 12.73 -15.19 13.39
CA ASN A 243 12.90 -16.56 13.88
C ASN A 243 12.69 -17.53 12.72
N SER A 244 13.19 -18.75 12.89
CA SER A 244 12.94 -19.84 11.94
C SER A 244 12.54 -21.10 12.67
N ALA A 245 11.68 -21.91 12.07
CA ALA A 245 11.37 -23.25 12.55
C ALA A 245 11.58 -24.31 11.47
N THR A 246 12.20 -25.43 11.83
CA THR A 246 12.47 -26.57 10.93
C THR A 246 12.32 -27.92 11.64
N GLY A 247 12.23 -29.00 10.88
CA GLY A 247 12.21 -30.37 11.40
C GLY A 247 10.81 -30.99 11.46
N GLN A 248 10.65 -32.02 12.30
CA GLN A 248 9.51 -32.95 12.25
C GLN A 248 8.19 -32.41 12.85
N GLY A 249 8.25 -31.36 13.67
CA GLY A 249 7.06 -30.71 14.22
C GLY A 249 6.62 -29.51 13.40
N LYS A 250 5.58 -28.82 13.86
CA LYS A 250 5.06 -27.64 13.17
C LYS A 250 6.09 -26.51 13.07
N GLY A 251 6.34 -26.05 11.84
CA GLY A 251 7.31 -25.02 11.49
C GLY A 251 6.88 -23.59 11.84
N GLY A 252 6.34 -23.36 13.04
CA GLY A 252 5.88 -22.03 13.47
C GLY A 252 5.29 -22.00 14.88
N MET A 253 4.50 -20.97 15.15
CA MET A 253 3.84 -20.76 16.44
C MET A 253 2.36 -21.13 16.35
N VAL A 254 1.95 -22.12 17.14
CA VAL A 254 0.54 -22.51 17.27
C VAL A 254 -0.19 -21.51 18.18
N ILE A 255 -1.24 -20.90 17.65
CA ILE A 255 -2.10 -19.94 18.33
C ILE A 255 -3.53 -20.50 18.45
N TYR A 256 -4.14 -20.34 19.62
CA TYR A 256 -5.53 -20.73 19.86
C TYR A 256 -6.20 -19.87 20.93
N GLY A 257 -7.52 -20.04 21.08
CA GLY A 257 -8.32 -19.34 22.09
C GLY A 257 -8.79 -17.95 21.65
N SER A 258 -9.46 -17.24 22.57
CA SER A 258 -10.03 -15.92 22.30
C SER A 258 -9.11 -14.83 22.89
N PRO A 259 -8.77 -13.77 22.12
CA PRO A 259 -8.01 -12.65 22.65
C PRO A 259 -8.64 -12.04 23.90
N ASN A 260 -7.83 -11.80 24.93
CA ASN A 260 -8.21 -11.03 26.13
C ASN A 260 -7.74 -9.57 26.10
N LYS A 261 -7.09 -9.17 25.00
CA LYS A 261 -6.54 -7.84 24.70
C LYS A 261 -6.34 -7.73 23.19
N ALA A 262 -6.21 -6.51 22.68
CA ALA A 262 -5.91 -6.29 21.26
C ALA A 262 -4.61 -7.00 20.86
N GLN A 263 -4.61 -7.64 19.69
CA GLN A 263 -3.47 -8.37 19.15
C GLN A 263 -2.92 -7.68 17.90
N THR A 264 -1.60 -7.71 17.76
CA THR A 264 -0.91 -7.28 16.54
C THR A 264 0.07 -8.36 16.13
N TRP A 265 -0.07 -8.88 14.92
CA TRP A 265 0.73 -9.97 14.38
C TRP A 265 1.52 -9.47 13.18
N GLY A 266 2.84 -9.72 13.18
CA GLY A 266 3.80 -9.17 12.24
C GLY A 266 4.37 -10.21 11.27
N ALA A 267 5.21 -9.75 10.35
CA ALA A 267 5.95 -10.63 9.46
C ALA A 267 7.07 -11.36 10.20
N ASP A 268 7.08 -12.68 10.08
CA ASP A 268 8.22 -13.55 10.42
C ASP A 268 8.17 -14.75 9.46
N PRO A 269 8.68 -14.60 8.22
CA PRO A 269 8.34 -15.50 7.12
C PRO A 269 8.78 -16.96 7.33
N LEU A 270 9.78 -17.20 8.19
CA LEU A 270 10.24 -18.56 8.52
C LEU A 270 9.67 -19.07 9.86
N PHE A 271 8.76 -18.30 10.47
CA PHE A 271 8.10 -18.64 11.73
C PHE A 271 6.63 -18.17 11.72
N PRO A 272 5.80 -18.71 10.81
CA PRO A 272 4.41 -18.32 10.64
C PRO A 272 3.53 -18.61 11.87
N TYR A 273 2.36 -17.97 11.90
CA TYR A 273 1.29 -18.27 12.84
C TYR A 273 0.49 -19.49 12.36
N ILE A 274 0.16 -20.40 13.26
CA ILE A 274 -0.54 -21.65 12.93
C ILE A 274 -1.80 -21.75 13.77
N ILE A 275 -2.95 -21.93 13.11
CA ILE A 275 -4.23 -22.23 13.76
C ILE A 275 -4.58 -23.67 13.48
N SER A 276 -4.83 -24.44 14.54
CA SER A 276 -4.88 -25.90 14.48
C SER A 276 -6.13 -26.42 15.17
N THR A 277 -6.85 -27.34 14.53
CA THR A 277 -8.02 -27.99 15.15
C THR A 277 -7.69 -28.75 16.43
N THR A 278 -6.46 -29.29 16.55
CA THR A 278 -5.98 -29.97 17.76
C THR A 278 -5.97 -29.08 19.00
N THR A 279 -5.75 -27.78 18.84
CA THR A 279 -5.73 -26.79 19.95
C THR A 279 -7.00 -25.95 20.01
N GLY A 280 -7.77 -25.92 18.92
CA GLY A 280 -9.01 -25.16 18.78
C GLY A 280 -8.86 -23.94 17.87
N SER A 281 -9.99 -23.43 17.39
CA SER A 281 -10.09 -22.25 16.51
C SER A 281 -9.91 -20.95 17.29
N VAL A 282 -9.72 -19.83 16.57
CA VAL A 282 -9.60 -18.49 17.16
C VAL A 282 -10.95 -17.77 17.05
N THR A 283 -11.45 -17.27 18.18
CA THR A 283 -12.71 -16.50 18.22
C THR A 283 -12.42 -15.04 18.54
N VAL A 284 -12.84 -14.14 17.66
CA VAL A 284 -12.62 -12.69 17.77
C VAL A 284 -13.92 -12.04 18.22
N SER A 285 -14.00 -11.69 19.50
CA SER A 285 -15.20 -11.07 20.09
C SER A 285 -14.99 -9.62 20.49
N THR A 286 -14.49 -9.36 21.69
CA THR A 286 -14.37 -8.00 22.23
C THR A 286 -13.13 -7.26 21.73
N TYR A 287 -12.04 -7.99 21.53
CA TYR A 287 -10.73 -7.40 21.23
C TYR A 287 -10.34 -7.60 19.78
N ALA A 288 -9.76 -6.57 19.18
CA ALA A 288 -9.35 -6.59 17.78
C ALA A 288 -8.10 -7.42 17.53
N ILE A 289 -8.01 -8.01 16.34
CA ILE A 289 -6.77 -8.57 15.78
C ILE A 289 -6.37 -7.74 14.57
N THR A 290 -5.12 -7.27 14.55
CA THR A 290 -4.52 -6.58 13.41
C THR A 290 -3.33 -7.39 12.89
N LEU A 291 -3.35 -7.72 11.60
CA LEU A 291 -2.22 -8.33 10.90
C LEU A 291 -1.50 -7.24 10.10
N ASN A 292 -0.22 -7.07 10.38
CA ASN A 292 0.65 -6.15 9.65
C ASN A 292 1.10 -6.75 8.31
N PRO A 293 1.61 -5.94 7.36
CA PRO A 293 2.12 -6.42 6.09
C PRO A 293 3.09 -7.59 6.24
N GLY A 294 2.96 -8.60 5.39
CA GLY A 294 3.82 -9.80 5.37
C GLY A 294 3.51 -10.85 6.45
N ALA A 295 2.46 -10.68 7.26
CA ALA A 295 2.03 -11.73 8.18
C ALA A 295 1.55 -12.99 7.42
N ILE A 296 1.91 -14.17 7.93
CA ILE A 296 1.54 -15.47 7.35
C ILE A 296 0.76 -16.28 8.38
N ILE A 297 -0.48 -16.62 8.04
CA ILE A 297 -1.35 -17.46 8.85
C ILE A 297 -1.59 -18.77 8.10
N LYS A 298 -1.26 -19.88 8.75
CA LYS A 298 -1.47 -21.22 8.24
C LYS A 298 -2.49 -21.98 9.06
N PHE A 299 -3.32 -22.77 8.40
CA PHE A 299 -4.38 -23.54 9.05
C PHE A 299 -4.15 -25.05 8.92
N GLU A 300 -4.34 -25.76 10.02
CA GLU A 300 -4.29 -27.21 10.07
C GLU A 300 -5.64 -27.79 10.51
N GLY A 301 -6.31 -28.45 9.56
CA GLY A 301 -7.52 -29.23 9.78
C GLY A 301 -8.79 -28.50 9.37
N THR A 302 -9.79 -29.28 8.97
CA THR A 302 -10.99 -28.81 8.26
C THR A 302 -11.94 -27.92 9.06
N THR A 303 -11.75 -27.81 10.38
CA THR A 303 -12.51 -26.91 11.26
C THR A 303 -11.66 -25.75 11.80
N ALA A 304 -10.40 -25.63 11.34
CA ALA A 304 -9.52 -24.52 11.73
C ALA A 304 -9.91 -23.27 10.97
N GLY A 305 -10.07 -22.17 11.69
CA GLY A 305 -10.53 -20.92 11.11
C GLY A 305 -10.65 -19.82 12.15
N PHE A 306 -11.18 -18.68 11.71
CA PHE A 306 -11.52 -17.56 12.58
C PHE A 306 -13.03 -17.39 12.65
N ALA A 307 -13.55 -17.24 13.87
CA ALA A 307 -14.95 -16.88 14.11
C ALA A 307 -15.04 -15.48 14.74
N GLY A 308 -15.39 -14.48 13.93
CA GLY A 308 -15.72 -13.14 14.41
C GLY A 308 -17.13 -13.10 14.98
N ASN A 309 -17.29 -12.60 16.20
CA ASN A 309 -18.60 -12.37 16.85
C ASN A 309 -18.58 -11.02 17.55
N SER A 310 -19.07 -9.97 16.88
CA SER A 310 -18.97 -8.55 17.31
C SER A 310 -17.55 -7.94 17.35
N GLY A 311 -16.52 -8.67 16.90
CA GLY A 311 -15.13 -8.20 16.89
C GLY A 311 -14.68 -7.56 15.58
N THR A 312 -13.54 -6.87 15.64
CA THR A 312 -12.87 -6.31 14.46
C THR A 312 -11.62 -7.12 14.12
N PHE A 313 -11.51 -7.54 12.87
CA PHE A 313 -10.33 -8.20 12.32
C PHE A 313 -9.84 -7.41 11.12
N THR A 314 -8.57 -7.02 11.12
CA THR A 314 -7.98 -6.23 10.04
C THR A 314 -6.67 -6.87 9.57
N ALA A 315 -6.59 -7.18 8.28
CA ALA A 315 -5.34 -7.51 7.61
C ALA A 315 -4.91 -6.34 6.72
N ALA A 316 -3.78 -5.74 7.03
CA ALA A 316 -3.26 -4.54 6.36
C ALA A 316 -2.05 -4.90 5.50
N GLY A 317 -2.22 -5.77 4.50
CA GLY A 317 -1.18 -6.10 3.54
C GLY A 317 -0.84 -4.92 2.61
N THR A 318 0.24 -5.08 1.85
CA THR A 318 0.59 -4.23 0.70
C THR A 318 0.92 -5.09 -0.52
N THR A 319 1.01 -4.49 -1.71
CA THR A 319 1.39 -5.21 -2.93
C THR A 319 2.78 -5.86 -2.83
N GLN A 320 3.72 -5.26 -2.10
CA GLN A 320 5.06 -5.84 -1.87
C GLN A 320 5.11 -6.83 -0.69
N SER A 321 4.15 -6.79 0.21
CA SER A 321 4.12 -7.62 1.42
C SER A 321 2.68 -7.99 1.78
N PRO A 322 2.06 -8.86 0.97
CA PRO A 322 0.70 -9.29 1.21
C PRO A 322 0.59 -10.10 2.50
N VAL A 323 -0.61 -10.13 3.07
CA VAL A 323 -0.94 -11.03 4.19
C VAL A 323 -1.52 -12.33 3.64
N TYR A 324 -1.01 -13.47 4.14
CA TYR A 324 -1.41 -14.79 3.64
C TYR A 324 -2.29 -15.56 4.62
N PHE A 325 -3.35 -16.16 4.08
CA PHE A 325 -4.20 -17.15 4.75
C PHE A 325 -4.22 -18.42 3.90
N THR A 326 -3.55 -19.46 4.35
CA THR A 326 -3.34 -20.67 3.53
C THR A 326 -3.29 -21.95 4.36
N SER A 327 -3.26 -23.10 3.69
CA SER A 327 -3.09 -24.41 4.30
C SER A 327 -1.71 -24.55 4.94
N ILE A 328 -1.60 -25.31 6.03
CA ILE A 328 -0.30 -25.72 6.60
C ILE A 328 0.56 -26.51 5.61
N LYS A 329 -0.04 -27.06 4.55
CA LYS A 329 0.62 -27.81 3.47
C LYS A 329 1.12 -26.93 2.33
N ASP A 330 0.86 -25.62 2.38
CA ASP A 330 1.33 -24.69 1.35
C ASP A 330 2.77 -24.26 1.61
N ASP A 331 3.72 -24.99 1.04
CA ASP A 331 5.15 -24.69 1.21
C ASP A 331 5.61 -23.47 0.41
N THR A 332 4.79 -23.00 -0.54
CA THR A 332 5.13 -21.83 -1.38
C THR A 332 5.13 -20.52 -0.60
N VAL A 333 4.48 -20.51 0.57
CA VAL A 333 4.38 -19.38 1.47
C VAL A 333 4.91 -19.79 2.84
N GLY A 334 5.97 -19.16 3.33
CA GLY A 334 6.49 -19.40 4.69
C GLY A 334 7.11 -20.78 4.94
N GLY A 335 7.45 -21.53 3.89
CA GLY A 335 8.18 -22.80 3.95
C GLY A 335 7.38 -23.99 4.46
N ASP A 336 8.07 -25.13 4.63
CA ASP A 336 7.51 -26.40 5.11
C ASP A 336 7.08 -26.29 6.58
N THR A 337 5.81 -25.94 6.79
CA THR A 337 5.26 -25.69 8.13
C THR A 337 4.69 -26.96 8.76
N ASN A 338 4.45 -28.02 8.00
CA ASN A 338 3.96 -29.30 8.52
C ASN A 338 5.08 -30.34 8.72
N GLY A 339 6.32 -30.01 8.34
CA GLY A 339 7.52 -30.79 8.60
C GLY A 339 7.66 -32.03 7.70
N ASN A 340 6.96 -32.09 6.57
CA ASN A 340 6.92 -33.28 5.72
C ASN A 340 7.74 -33.17 4.42
N GLY A 341 8.53 -32.11 4.27
CA GLY A 341 9.19 -31.77 3.01
C GLY A 341 8.16 -31.43 1.95
N THR A 342 8.20 -32.11 0.81
CA THR A 342 7.21 -31.96 -0.28
C THR A 342 6.17 -33.08 -0.24
N GLY A 343 5.93 -33.67 0.93
CA GLY A 343 5.13 -34.89 1.09
C GLY A 343 3.64 -34.67 0.88
N THR A 344 3.15 -33.45 1.05
CA THR A 344 1.78 -33.05 0.75
C THR A 344 1.74 -31.74 -0.02
N THR A 345 0.65 -31.51 -0.73
CA THR A 345 0.35 -30.23 -1.39
C THR A 345 -0.95 -29.67 -0.83
N PRO A 346 -1.15 -28.34 -0.85
CA PRO A 346 -2.37 -27.74 -0.36
C PRO A 346 -3.56 -28.13 -1.25
N SER A 347 -4.74 -28.29 -0.64
CA SER A 347 -5.96 -28.67 -1.33
C SER A 347 -7.17 -27.89 -0.83
N ALA A 348 -8.14 -27.66 -1.71
CA ALA A 348 -9.38 -26.98 -1.38
C ALA A 348 -10.11 -27.68 -0.21
N GLY A 349 -10.40 -26.93 0.86
CA GLY A 349 -11.02 -27.45 2.08
C GLY A 349 -10.06 -28.00 3.12
N ASP A 350 -8.76 -27.70 3.01
CA ASP A 350 -7.78 -28.02 4.05
C ASP A 350 -8.08 -27.35 5.40
N TRP A 351 -8.82 -26.24 5.37
CA TRP A 351 -9.27 -25.47 6.54
C TRP A 351 -10.68 -24.92 6.34
N ASP A 352 -11.29 -24.35 7.39
CA ASP A 352 -12.71 -23.96 7.38
C ASP A 352 -12.96 -22.62 6.66
N GLY A 353 -12.59 -21.50 7.29
CA GLY A 353 -12.85 -20.19 6.74
C GLY A 353 -12.59 -19.04 7.73
N LEU A 354 -12.73 -17.82 7.23
CA LEU A 354 -12.75 -16.58 7.98
C LEU A 354 -14.20 -16.11 8.06
N MET A 355 -14.76 -16.09 9.25
CA MET A 355 -16.16 -15.80 9.47
C MET A 355 -16.36 -14.45 10.14
N SER A 356 -17.18 -13.60 9.54
CA SER A 356 -17.70 -12.37 10.11
C SER A 356 -19.14 -12.63 10.54
N GLN A 357 -19.40 -12.86 11.85
CA GLN A 357 -20.76 -12.98 12.39
C GLN A 357 -21.22 -11.72 13.13
N ASN A 358 -22.49 -11.34 12.96
CA ASN A 358 -23.24 -10.35 13.76
C ASN A 358 -22.43 -9.15 14.29
N TYR A 359 -22.57 -7.98 13.67
CA TYR A 359 -21.85 -6.75 14.04
C TYR A 359 -20.32 -6.83 14.00
N SER A 360 -19.73 -7.94 13.50
CA SER A 360 -18.29 -8.00 13.26
C SER A 360 -17.91 -7.41 11.92
N ASN A 361 -16.66 -6.95 11.85
CA ASN A 361 -16.07 -6.37 10.65
C ASN A 361 -14.76 -7.08 10.34
N LEU A 362 -14.70 -7.71 9.18
CA LEU A 362 -13.51 -8.33 8.60
C LEU A 362 -13.03 -7.45 7.45
N THR A 363 -11.90 -6.77 7.63
CA THR A 363 -11.29 -5.92 6.60
C THR A 363 -9.97 -6.52 6.14
N LEU A 364 -9.87 -6.80 4.85
CA LEU A 364 -8.77 -7.52 4.22
C LEU A 364 -8.23 -6.69 3.06
N ASN A 365 -7.02 -6.15 3.21
CA ASN A 365 -6.34 -5.36 2.20
C ASN A 365 -5.05 -6.06 1.74
N ASN A 366 -4.85 -6.21 0.42
CA ASN A 366 -3.70 -6.91 -0.17
C ASN A 366 -3.45 -8.27 0.48
N THR A 367 -4.50 -9.09 0.51
CA THR A 367 -4.48 -10.40 1.15
C THR A 367 -4.61 -11.51 0.13
N VAL A 368 -3.91 -12.62 0.35
CA VAL A 368 -4.06 -13.85 -0.43
C VAL A 368 -4.73 -14.91 0.43
N ILE A 369 -5.95 -15.30 0.08
CA ILE A 369 -6.75 -16.30 0.82
C ILE A 369 -6.99 -17.51 -0.08
N ARG A 370 -6.45 -18.67 0.31
CA ARG A 370 -6.54 -19.89 -0.50
C ARG A 370 -6.81 -21.16 0.29
N TYR A 371 -7.36 -22.16 -0.40
CA TYR A 371 -7.51 -23.55 0.07
C TYR A 371 -8.52 -23.74 1.22
N GLY A 372 -9.36 -22.75 1.49
CA GLY A 372 -10.36 -22.80 2.53
C GLY A 372 -11.57 -23.67 2.19
N GLY A 373 -12.47 -23.77 3.14
CA GLY A 373 -13.57 -24.72 3.18
C GLY A 373 -14.76 -24.33 2.33
N SER A 374 -15.92 -24.81 2.75
CA SER A 374 -17.16 -24.62 2.00
C SER A 374 -17.62 -23.15 1.96
N LYS A 375 -17.18 -22.35 2.94
CA LYS A 375 -17.48 -20.93 3.10
C LYS A 375 -16.21 -20.19 3.52
N MET A 376 -15.26 -20.07 2.59
CA MET A 376 -13.91 -19.61 2.93
C MET A 376 -13.90 -18.19 3.51
N LEU A 377 -14.67 -17.26 2.94
CA LEU A 377 -15.01 -15.98 3.55
C LEU A 377 -16.52 -15.95 3.82
N TYR A 378 -16.93 -15.94 5.09
CA TYR A 378 -18.34 -16.09 5.46
C TYR A 378 -18.89 -14.87 6.20
N ALA A 379 -19.72 -14.08 5.53
CA ALA A 379 -20.50 -13.01 6.14
C ALA A 379 -21.84 -13.57 6.64
N ASN A 380 -22.03 -13.65 7.96
CA ASN A 380 -23.20 -14.27 8.58
C ASN A 380 -23.91 -13.34 9.57
N GLY A 381 -25.20 -13.09 9.32
CA GLY A 381 -26.04 -12.34 10.24
C GLY A 381 -25.96 -10.83 10.09
N VAL A 382 -26.82 -10.14 10.85
CA VAL A 382 -27.11 -8.71 10.71
C VAL A 382 -25.87 -7.86 11.01
N ASN A 383 -25.61 -6.86 10.16
CA ASN A 383 -24.47 -5.93 10.29
C ASN A 383 -23.10 -6.61 10.30
N SER A 384 -22.99 -7.88 9.89
CA SER A 384 -21.69 -8.46 9.58
C SER A 384 -21.17 -7.84 8.28
N VAL A 385 -19.89 -7.47 8.26
CA VAL A 385 -19.26 -6.86 7.09
C VAL A 385 -17.97 -7.59 6.76
N ILE A 386 -17.77 -7.85 5.46
CA ILE A 386 -16.48 -8.22 4.88
C ILE A 386 -16.11 -7.14 3.87
N ASN A 387 -14.95 -6.51 4.06
CA ASN A 387 -14.36 -5.58 3.10
C ASN A 387 -13.09 -6.19 2.52
N LEU A 388 -13.03 -6.29 1.19
CA LEU A 388 -11.90 -6.80 0.42
C LEU A 388 -11.34 -5.68 -0.46
N PHE A 389 -10.04 -5.45 -0.37
CA PHE A 389 -9.33 -4.43 -1.15
C PHE A 389 -8.06 -5.04 -1.75
N ASN A 390 -7.96 -5.09 -3.07
CA ASN A 390 -6.77 -5.55 -3.79
C ASN A 390 -6.35 -6.98 -3.36
N SER A 391 -7.32 -7.87 -3.16
CA SER A 391 -7.12 -9.18 -2.55
C SER A 391 -7.38 -10.31 -3.52
N GLU A 392 -6.87 -11.50 -3.21
CA GLU A 392 -7.11 -12.73 -3.95
C GLU A 392 -7.90 -13.73 -3.10
N VAL A 393 -8.96 -14.30 -3.68
CA VAL A 393 -9.83 -15.32 -3.07
C VAL A 393 -9.90 -16.53 -3.99
N ALA A 394 -9.17 -17.60 -3.65
CA ALA A 394 -9.06 -18.74 -4.55
C ALA A 394 -9.10 -20.14 -3.92
N SER A 395 -9.39 -21.15 -4.75
CA SER A 395 -9.22 -22.57 -4.40
C SER A 395 -10.04 -23.03 -3.18
N SER A 396 -11.25 -22.49 -2.96
CA SER A 396 -12.15 -23.00 -1.91
C SER A 396 -12.84 -24.31 -2.32
N SER A 397 -13.24 -25.14 -1.34
CA SER A 397 -13.96 -26.39 -1.64
C SER A 397 -15.41 -26.16 -2.09
N SER A 398 -15.96 -24.98 -1.84
CA SER A 398 -17.24 -24.55 -2.41
C SER A 398 -17.25 -23.06 -2.74
N ALA A 399 -17.65 -22.19 -1.80
CA ALA A 399 -17.76 -20.76 -2.04
C ALA A 399 -16.50 -20.03 -1.57
N GLY A 400 -15.87 -19.27 -2.46
CA GLY A 400 -14.77 -18.37 -2.10
C GLY A 400 -15.27 -17.31 -1.13
N ILE A 401 -16.39 -16.69 -1.48
CA ILE A 401 -17.15 -15.78 -0.64
C ILE A 401 -18.57 -16.29 -0.47
N TYR A 402 -19.05 -16.31 0.76
CA TYR A 402 -20.40 -16.73 1.12
C TYR A 402 -21.06 -15.66 1.99
N SER A 403 -22.30 -15.28 1.69
CA SER A 403 -23.08 -14.35 2.53
C SER A 403 -24.48 -14.88 2.89
N ASP A 404 -24.83 -14.79 4.17
CA ASP A 404 -26.19 -14.97 4.72
C ASP A 404 -26.50 -13.74 5.59
N ALA A 405 -27.36 -12.79 5.17
CA ALA A 405 -27.70 -11.57 5.93
C ALA A 405 -26.57 -10.55 6.17
N GLY A 406 -25.33 -10.84 5.73
CA GLY A 406 -24.16 -9.97 5.84
C GLY A 406 -23.86 -9.15 4.58
N THR A 407 -23.08 -8.08 4.75
CA THR A 407 -22.61 -7.21 3.65
C THR A 407 -21.21 -7.62 3.21
N VAL A 408 -21.00 -7.70 1.90
CA VAL A 408 -19.69 -7.91 1.28
C VAL A 408 -19.41 -6.74 0.34
N ASN A 409 -18.28 -6.07 0.57
CA ASN A 409 -17.75 -5.03 -0.29
C ASN A 409 -16.40 -5.51 -0.85
N ALA A 410 -16.25 -5.50 -2.17
CA ALA A 410 -15.00 -5.90 -2.83
C ALA A 410 -14.52 -4.85 -3.82
N THR A 411 -13.22 -4.57 -3.83
CA THR A 411 -12.54 -3.63 -4.72
C THR A 411 -11.18 -4.19 -5.10
N GLY A 412 -10.76 -4.10 -6.36
CA GLY A 412 -9.50 -4.62 -6.88
C GLY A 412 -9.30 -6.12 -6.63
N THR A 413 -10.37 -6.88 -6.39
CA THR A 413 -10.29 -8.24 -5.85
C THR A 413 -10.46 -9.28 -6.96
N SER A 414 -9.57 -10.27 -7.00
CA SER A 414 -9.67 -11.42 -7.89
C SER A 414 -10.32 -12.62 -7.17
N ILE A 415 -11.33 -13.22 -7.80
CA ILE A 415 -12.11 -14.34 -7.24
C ILE A 415 -12.12 -15.49 -8.24
N HIS A 416 -11.35 -16.55 -7.96
CA HIS A 416 -11.12 -17.59 -8.96
C HIS A 416 -10.83 -18.98 -8.42
N ASP A 417 -10.88 -20.00 -9.28
CA ASP A 417 -10.61 -21.40 -8.93
C ASP A 417 -11.47 -21.93 -7.76
N ASN A 418 -12.62 -21.32 -7.49
CA ASN A 418 -13.58 -21.82 -6.52
C ASN A 418 -14.64 -22.68 -7.20
N ARG A 419 -15.51 -23.35 -6.45
CA ARG A 419 -16.74 -23.90 -7.03
C ARG A 419 -17.72 -22.79 -7.38
N TYR A 420 -17.92 -21.88 -6.42
CA TYR A 420 -18.66 -20.64 -6.57
C TYR A 420 -17.72 -19.49 -6.20
N GLY A 421 -17.56 -18.49 -7.06
CA GLY A 421 -16.78 -17.30 -6.70
C GLY A 421 -17.43 -16.59 -5.52
N TYR A 422 -18.69 -16.20 -5.72
CA TYR A 422 -19.56 -15.66 -4.69
C TYR A 422 -20.89 -16.42 -4.61
N TYR A 423 -21.29 -16.77 -3.40
CA TYR A 423 -22.55 -17.45 -3.11
C TYR A 423 -23.40 -16.62 -2.13
N HIS A 424 -24.57 -16.18 -2.58
CA HIS A 424 -25.57 -15.55 -1.72
C HIS A 424 -26.59 -16.59 -1.24
N GLY A 425 -26.66 -16.80 0.08
CA GLY A 425 -27.55 -17.76 0.71
C GLY A 425 -28.96 -17.22 0.98
N ASN A 426 -29.91 -18.15 1.07
CA ASN A 426 -31.34 -17.87 1.18
C ASN A 426 -31.73 -17.58 2.64
N VAL A 427 -31.60 -16.32 3.08
CA VAL A 427 -32.14 -15.88 4.38
C VAL A 427 -32.78 -14.49 4.24
N GLN A 428 -34.00 -14.36 4.76
CA GLN A 428 -34.74 -13.09 4.83
C GLN A 428 -33.92 -12.02 5.58
N GLY A 429 -33.47 -11.00 4.86
CA GLY A 429 -32.73 -9.86 5.41
C GLY A 429 -32.17 -8.98 4.29
N ASN A 430 -31.99 -7.68 4.56
CA ASN A 430 -31.43 -6.69 3.64
C ASN A 430 -29.92 -6.90 3.41
N SER A 431 -29.51 -8.09 2.98
CA SER A 431 -28.13 -8.32 2.54
C SER A 431 -27.93 -7.51 1.26
N ILE A 432 -27.03 -6.54 1.28
CA ILE A 432 -26.60 -5.84 0.08
C ILE A 432 -25.21 -6.38 -0.22
N ALA A 433 -25.08 -7.09 -1.33
CA ALA A 433 -23.79 -7.51 -1.85
C ALA A 433 -23.37 -6.50 -2.90
N HIS A 434 -22.24 -5.84 -2.68
CA HIS A 434 -21.70 -4.85 -3.60
C HIS A 434 -20.31 -5.30 -4.06
N ILE A 435 -20.28 -5.98 -5.21
CA ILE A 435 -19.06 -6.41 -5.91
C ILE A 435 -18.80 -5.48 -7.12
N ALA A 436 -19.51 -4.34 -7.18
CA ALA A 436 -19.57 -3.48 -8.36
C ALA A 436 -18.48 -2.40 -8.41
N ASN A 437 -18.20 -1.90 -9.63
CA ASN A 437 -17.51 -0.63 -9.90
C ASN A 437 -16.11 -0.43 -9.30
N ALA A 438 -15.29 -1.48 -9.23
CA ALA A 438 -14.07 -1.39 -8.43
C ALA A 438 -12.84 -2.17 -8.95
N GLY A 439 -12.81 -2.61 -10.22
CA GLY A 439 -11.67 -3.38 -10.75
C GLY A 439 -11.59 -4.82 -10.22
N ASN A 440 -12.75 -5.43 -9.95
CA ASN A 440 -12.82 -6.84 -9.53
C ASN A 440 -12.81 -7.77 -10.75
N THR A 441 -12.21 -8.95 -10.61
CA THR A 441 -12.14 -9.95 -11.67
C THR A 441 -12.66 -11.31 -11.16
N ILE A 442 -13.61 -11.92 -11.88
CA ILE A 442 -14.19 -13.23 -11.52
C ILE A 442 -13.97 -14.21 -12.67
N TYR A 443 -13.24 -15.30 -12.40
CA TYR A 443 -12.84 -16.25 -13.45
C TYR A 443 -12.51 -17.65 -12.95
N ARG A 444 -12.61 -18.67 -13.81
CA ARG A 444 -12.23 -20.07 -13.51
C ARG A 444 -12.99 -20.66 -12.31
N ASN A 445 -14.15 -20.12 -11.94
CA ASN A 445 -15.00 -20.75 -10.94
C ASN A 445 -15.80 -21.87 -11.60
N SER A 446 -15.68 -23.09 -11.07
CA SER A 446 -16.07 -24.31 -11.80
C SER A 446 -17.58 -24.52 -11.95
N THR A 447 -18.43 -23.82 -11.19
CA THR A 447 -19.90 -23.90 -11.33
C THR A 447 -20.51 -22.55 -11.70
N TYR A 448 -20.29 -21.51 -10.87
CA TYR A 448 -20.73 -20.14 -11.17
C TYR A 448 -19.71 -19.15 -10.62
N GLY A 449 -19.53 -18.02 -11.30
CA GLY A 449 -18.81 -16.89 -10.71
C GLY A 449 -19.64 -16.25 -9.61
N ILE A 450 -20.94 -16.05 -9.84
CA ILE A 450 -21.90 -15.57 -8.84
C ILE A 450 -23.15 -16.45 -8.86
N TYR A 451 -23.48 -17.02 -7.71
CA TYR A 451 -24.70 -17.77 -7.48
C TYR A 451 -25.57 -17.08 -6.44
N ASN A 452 -26.76 -16.64 -6.83
CA ASN A 452 -27.73 -16.01 -5.95
C ASN A 452 -28.91 -16.95 -5.66
N ASN A 453 -28.99 -17.49 -4.44
CA ASN A 453 -30.11 -18.31 -3.98
C ASN A 453 -31.15 -17.52 -3.16
N GLY A 454 -30.94 -16.21 -3.01
CA GLY A 454 -31.80 -15.30 -2.26
C GLY A 454 -32.68 -14.45 -3.17
N THR A 455 -33.36 -13.48 -2.55
CA THR A 455 -34.22 -12.49 -3.24
C THR A 455 -33.62 -11.09 -3.24
N ALA A 456 -32.51 -10.88 -2.55
CA ALA A 456 -31.81 -9.60 -2.54
C ALA A 456 -30.97 -9.45 -3.82
N LEU A 457 -30.89 -8.21 -4.31
CA LEU A 457 -30.07 -7.90 -5.48
C LEU A 457 -28.58 -8.00 -5.12
N VAL A 458 -27.84 -8.75 -5.92
CA VAL A 458 -26.37 -8.74 -5.93
C VAL A 458 -25.92 -7.81 -7.06
N ASN A 459 -25.25 -6.70 -6.72
CA ASN A 459 -24.67 -5.83 -7.74
C ASN A 459 -23.22 -6.28 -8.04
N ALA A 460 -22.98 -6.57 -9.32
CA ALA A 460 -21.74 -7.00 -9.94
C ALA A 460 -21.49 -6.27 -11.28
N GLU A 461 -22.01 -5.05 -11.43
CA GLU A 461 -21.69 -4.16 -12.54
C GLU A 461 -20.18 -3.84 -12.57
N GLN A 462 -19.62 -3.66 -13.77
CA GLN A 462 -18.22 -3.31 -14.03
C GLN A 462 -17.20 -4.31 -13.44
N VAL A 463 -17.62 -5.56 -13.22
CA VAL A 463 -16.72 -6.68 -12.95
C VAL A 463 -16.15 -7.21 -14.26
N TYR A 464 -14.87 -7.60 -14.25
CA TYR A 464 -14.24 -8.29 -15.37
C TYR A 464 -14.49 -9.79 -15.34
N TRP A 465 -14.90 -10.32 -16.49
CA TRP A 465 -15.24 -11.72 -16.70
C TRP A 465 -14.46 -12.24 -17.91
N PRO A 466 -13.17 -12.57 -17.74
CA PRO A 466 -12.36 -13.03 -18.85
C PRO A 466 -12.95 -14.32 -19.43
N ALA A 467 -12.86 -14.46 -20.76
CA ALA A 467 -13.34 -15.64 -21.44
C ALA A 467 -12.63 -16.90 -20.92
N THR A 468 -13.40 -17.96 -20.66
CA THR A 468 -12.91 -19.27 -20.24
C THR A 468 -12.25 -20.06 -21.37
N THR A 469 -12.38 -19.59 -22.62
CA THR A 469 -11.84 -20.20 -23.84
C THR A 469 -11.08 -19.19 -24.68
N THR A 470 -9.87 -19.55 -25.12
CA THR A 470 -8.99 -18.73 -25.97
C THR A 470 -9.66 -18.40 -27.33
N GLY A 471 -9.70 -17.12 -27.71
CA GLY A 471 -10.24 -16.66 -29.00
C GLY A 471 -11.74 -16.34 -29.04
N ALA A 472 -12.42 -16.29 -27.88
CA ALA A 472 -13.81 -15.86 -27.79
C ALA A 472 -13.96 -14.34 -28.05
N THR A 473 -14.94 -13.97 -28.88
CA THR A 473 -15.18 -12.57 -29.29
C THR A 473 -16.23 -11.86 -28.43
N MET A 474 -17.03 -12.58 -27.62
CA MET A 474 -17.99 -12.01 -26.68
C MET A 474 -17.50 -12.19 -25.24
N ASN A 475 -17.19 -11.07 -24.59
CA ASN A 475 -16.70 -11.02 -23.22
C ASN A 475 -17.85 -10.75 -22.25
N GLY A 476 -17.75 -11.21 -21.01
CA GLY A 476 -18.80 -11.07 -20.00
C GLY A 476 -19.29 -12.40 -19.42
N PRO A 477 -20.06 -12.36 -18.31
CA PRO A 477 -20.58 -13.55 -17.65
C PRO A 477 -21.59 -14.25 -18.54
N TYR A 478 -21.60 -15.59 -18.53
CA TYR A 478 -22.64 -16.35 -19.21
C TYR A 478 -23.96 -16.27 -18.43
N SER A 479 -25.05 -15.86 -19.09
CA SER A 479 -26.40 -15.82 -18.52
C SER A 479 -27.44 -16.19 -19.58
N THR A 480 -28.32 -17.14 -19.29
CA THR A 480 -29.33 -17.61 -20.26
C THR A 480 -30.36 -16.55 -20.68
N SER A 481 -30.55 -15.49 -19.89
CA SER A 481 -31.53 -14.43 -20.17
C SER A 481 -30.92 -13.13 -20.68
N THR A 482 -29.75 -12.74 -20.17
CA THR A 482 -29.19 -11.40 -20.39
C THR A 482 -27.93 -11.43 -21.26
N ASN A 483 -27.13 -12.51 -21.18
CA ASN A 483 -25.94 -12.68 -22.02
C ASN A 483 -25.73 -14.16 -22.44
N PRO A 484 -26.59 -14.72 -23.31
CA PRO A 484 -26.55 -16.14 -23.67
C PRO A 484 -25.30 -16.55 -24.45
N GLY A 485 -24.53 -15.58 -24.95
CA GLY A 485 -23.27 -15.77 -25.65
C GLY A 485 -22.03 -15.43 -24.81
N GLY A 486 -22.19 -15.10 -23.53
CA GLY A 486 -21.06 -14.81 -22.64
C GLY A 486 -20.13 -16.01 -22.49
N HIS A 487 -18.82 -15.77 -22.51
CA HIS A 487 -17.80 -16.81 -22.37
C HIS A 487 -17.07 -16.80 -21.01
N GLY A 488 -17.35 -15.82 -20.15
CA GLY A 488 -16.85 -15.80 -18.77
C GLY A 488 -17.64 -16.76 -17.86
N ASP A 489 -17.30 -16.74 -16.57
CA ASP A 489 -17.99 -17.57 -15.58
C ASP A 489 -19.50 -17.36 -15.61
N ALA A 490 -20.26 -18.45 -15.42
CA ALA A 490 -21.71 -18.37 -15.43
C ALA A 490 -22.25 -17.60 -14.21
N VAL A 491 -23.39 -16.94 -14.40
CA VAL A 491 -24.19 -16.35 -13.32
C VAL A 491 -25.61 -16.91 -13.35
N LEU A 492 -26.24 -17.03 -12.18
CA LEU A 492 -27.65 -17.41 -12.10
C LEU A 492 -28.53 -16.16 -12.32
N PRO A 493 -29.36 -16.08 -13.37
CA PRO A 493 -29.92 -14.82 -13.86
C PRO A 493 -30.93 -14.10 -12.95
N THR A 494 -31.42 -14.74 -11.89
CA THR A 494 -32.38 -14.11 -10.97
C THR A 494 -31.67 -13.24 -9.93
N TYR A 495 -32.03 -11.95 -9.88
CA TYR A 495 -31.58 -10.98 -8.86
C TYR A 495 -30.05 -10.76 -8.81
N ILE A 496 -29.37 -10.86 -9.95
CA ILE A 496 -27.98 -10.41 -10.11
C ILE A 496 -27.98 -9.31 -11.15
N ASP A 497 -27.52 -8.13 -10.76
CA ASP A 497 -27.27 -7.01 -11.66
C ASP A 497 -25.79 -7.02 -12.03
N PHE A 498 -25.47 -7.35 -13.27
CA PHE A 498 -24.09 -7.43 -13.76
C PHE A 498 -23.89 -6.62 -15.05
N ASP A 499 -24.90 -5.86 -15.48
CA ASP A 499 -24.91 -5.10 -16.73
C ASP A 499 -24.96 -3.61 -16.40
N PRO A 500 -23.95 -2.80 -16.77
CA PRO A 500 -22.85 -3.14 -17.68
C PRO A 500 -21.73 -3.91 -17.00
N TRP A 501 -21.30 -5.04 -17.57
CA TRP A 501 -20.05 -5.71 -17.21
C TRP A 501 -18.86 -5.07 -17.93
N LEU A 502 -17.64 -5.34 -17.45
CA LEU A 502 -16.44 -4.85 -18.10
C LEU A 502 -16.27 -5.47 -19.49
N SER A 503 -16.38 -4.64 -20.53
CA SER A 503 -16.50 -5.09 -21.93
C SER A 503 -15.20 -4.97 -22.70
N THR A 504 -14.79 -6.03 -23.39
CA THR A 504 -13.72 -5.96 -24.40
C THR A 504 -14.33 -5.63 -25.76
N VAL A 505 -13.76 -4.66 -26.47
CA VAL A 505 -14.25 -4.10 -27.74
C VAL A 505 -13.18 -4.16 -28.83
N SER A 506 -13.56 -4.59 -30.03
CA SER A 506 -12.70 -4.61 -31.22
C SER A 506 -13.55 -4.64 -32.49
N GLY A 507 -12.93 -4.46 -33.67
CA GLY A 507 -13.66 -4.47 -34.94
C GLY A 507 -14.19 -3.09 -35.33
N ASN A 508 -15.40 -2.99 -35.89
CA ASN A 508 -15.89 -1.76 -36.54
C ASN A 508 -17.06 -1.12 -35.79
N ILE A 509 -16.98 0.19 -35.54
CA ILE A 509 -18.10 1.06 -35.18
C ILE A 509 -18.79 1.51 -36.49
N ALA A 510 -19.79 0.74 -36.90
CA ALA A 510 -20.52 0.94 -38.16
C ALA A 510 -21.75 1.86 -38.04
N THR A 511 -22.14 2.24 -36.83
CA THR A 511 -23.24 3.17 -36.54
C THR A 511 -22.82 4.11 -35.42
N ASN A 512 -23.47 5.27 -35.31
CA ASN A 512 -23.24 6.19 -34.19
C ASN A 512 -23.41 5.46 -32.87
N THR A 513 -22.37 5.49 -32.04
CA THR A 513 -22.28 4.70 -30.82
C THR A 513 -21.81 5.61 -29.70
N THR A 514 -22.52 5.60 -28.59
CA THR A 514 -22.12 6.27 -27.35
C THR A 514 -21.81 5.19 -26.32
N TRP A 515 -20.60 5.22 -25.78
CA TRP A 515 -20.24 4.35 -24.65
C TRP A 515 -20.88 4.82 -23.35
N THR A 516 -20.86 3.96 -22.34
CA THR A 516 -21.43 4.25 -21.04
C THR A 516 -20.46 5.10 -20.22
N ALA A 517 -21.00 6.15 -19.58
CA ALA A 517 -20.24 7.03 -18.69
C ALA A 517 -19.72 6.27 -17.47
N SER A 518 -18.56 6.69 -16.94
CA SER A 518 -17.93 6.08 -15.78
C SER A 518 -17.65 4.57 -15.91
N SER A 519 -17.66 4.02 -17.13
CA SER A 519 -17.37 2.61 -17.39
C SER A 519 -15.92 2.42 -17.85
N THR A 520 -15.41 1.19 -17.69
CA THR A 520 -14.11 0.80 -18.23
C THR A 520 -14.32 -0.11 -19.47
N TYR A 521 -13.53 0.09 -20.51
CA TYR A 521 -13.55 -0.68 -21.76
C TYR A 521 -12.16 -1.21 -22.07
N VAL A 522 -12.06 -2.44 -22.58
CA VAL A 522 -10.77 -3.03 -23.01
C VAL A 522 -10.74 -3.15 -24.53
N ILE A 523 -9.83 -2.49 -25.23
CA ILE A 523 -9.62 -2.69 -26.66
C ILE A 523 -8.60 -3.80 -26.88
N ASP A 524 -9.02 -4.87 -27.57
CA ASP A 524 -8.14 -5.97 -27.98
C ASP A 524 -8.06 -6.06 -29.52
N GLY A 525 -6.97 -5.51 -30.07
CA GLY A 525 -6.77 -5.34 -31.50
C GLY A 525 -7.23 -3.98 -32.02
N THR A 526 -7.64 -3.89 -33.28
CA THR A 526 -8.01 -2.62 -33.91
C THR A 526 -9.51 -2.34 -33.77
N LEU A 527 -9.86 -1.21 -33.15
CA LEU A 527 -11.19 -0.61 -33.16
C LEU A 527 -11.27 0.46 -34.26
N THR A 528 -12.06 0.25 -35.29
CA THR A 528 -12.23 1.20 -36.41
C THR A 528 -13.52 1.98 -36.30
N VAL A 529 -13.44 3.31 -36.25
CA VAL A 529 -14.60 4.20 -36.42
C VAL A 529 -14.78 4.47 -37.91
N ASN A 530 -15.81 3.89 -38.51
CA ASN A 530 -16.04 3.97 -39.95
C ASN A 530 -16.35 5.40 -40.41
N ALA A 531 -16.07 5.70 -41.69
CA ALA A 531 -16.44 6.98 -42.28
C ALA A 531 -17.95 7.22 -42.15
N GLY A 532 -18.32 8.44 -41.76
CA GLY A 532 -19.73 8.84 -41.56
C GLY A 532 -20.35 8.39 -40.23
N THR A 533 -19.59 7.79 -39.32
CA THR A 533 -20.07 7.39 -37.98
C THR A 533 -19.32 8.11 -36.88
N THR A 534 -19.97 8.25 -35.72
CA THR A 534 -19.37 8.85 -34.52
C THR A 534 -19.27 7.82 -33.38
N LEU A 535 -18.10 7.74 -32.77
CA LEU A 535 -17.91 7.13 -31.45
C LEU A 535 -17.82 8.23 -30.39
N THR A 536 -18.75 8.24 -29.46
CA THR A 536 -18.77 9.18 -28.32
C THR A 536 -18.34 8.47 -27.04
N ILE A 537 -17.25 8.95 -26.43
CA ILE A 537 -16.71 8.49 -25.16
C ILE A 537 -17.03 9.57 -24.10
N PRO A 538 -18.01 9.33 -23.21
CA PRO A 538 -18.39 10.30 -22.19
C PRO A 538 -17.34 10.44 -21.08
N ALA A 539 -17.53 11.46 -20.24
CA ALA A 539 -16.66 11.76 -19.10
C ALA A 539 -16.50 10.57 -18.13
N ALA A 540 -15.35 10.53 -17.44
CA ALA A 540 -14.93 9.49 -16.49
C ALA A 540 -14.81 8.05 -17.07
N THR A 541 -14.91 7.87 -18.38
CA THR A 541 -14.68 6.57 -19.02
C THR A 541 -13.18 6.21 -19.03
N VAL A 542 -12.85 4.94 -18.76
CA VAL A 542 -11.49 4.39 -18.86
C VAL A 542 -11.43 3.44 -20.05
N VAL A 543 -10.41 3.62 -20.90
CA VAL A 543 -10.16 2.81 -22.09
C VAL A 543 -8.80 2.16 -21.94
N LYS A 544 -8.79 0.85 -21.75
CA LYS A 544 -7.58 0.05 -21.59
C LYS A 544 -7.26 -0.68 -22.89
N PHE A 545 -5.99 -0.80 -23.23
CA PHE A 545 -5.55 -1.52 -24.43
C PHE A 545 -4.83 -2.81 -24.05
N ALA A 546 -5.26 -3.93 -24.62
CA ALA A 546 -4.87 -5.27 -24.18
C ALA A 546 -3.41 -5.61 -24.51
N ASN A 547 -2.87 -5.05 -25.59
CA ASN A 547 -1.54 -5.40 -26.10
C ASN A 547 -0.97 -4.36 -27.06
N ALA A 548 0.30 -4.56 -27.41
CA ALA A 548 1.10 -3.70 -28.28
C ALA A 548 0.60 -3.57 -29.73
N THR A 549 -0.49 -4.21 -30.14
CA THR A 549 -1.10 -3.99 -31.47
C THR A 549 -2.50 -3.39 -31.37
N SER A 550 -2.99 -3.17 -30.15
CA SER A 550 -4.31 -2.63 -29.87
C SER A 550 -4.34 -1.13 -30.15
N LYS A 551 -5.35 -0.67 -30.90
CA LYS A 551 -5.47 0.74 -31.34
C LYS A 551 -6.89 1.17 -31.66
N ILE A 552 -7.08 2.49 -31.74
CA ILE A 552 -8.25 3.11 -32.36
C ILE A 552 -7.85 3.68 -33.72
N SER A 553 -8.62 3.37 -34.76
CA SER A 553 -8.45 3.88 -36.13
C SER A 553 -9.70 4.69 -36.51
N VAL A 554 -9.56 6.00 -36.68
CA VAL A 554 -10.68 6.94 -36.84
C VAL A 554 -10.78 7.42 -38.28
N SER A 555 -11.72 6.87 -39.05
CA SER A 555 -12.08 7.38 -40.39
C SER A 555 -13.39 8.18 -40.37
N GLY A 556 -14.17 8.08 -39.28
CA GLY A 556 -15.34 8.91 -38.98
C GLY A 556 -15.00 9.98 -37.94
N SER A 557 -15.77 10.03 -36.85
CA SER A 557 -15.59 10.98 -35.75
C SER A 557 -15.38 10.27 -34.41
N LEU A 558 -14.33 10.65 -33.68
CA LEU A 558 -14.10 10.27 -32.28
C LEU A 558 -14.30 11.50 -31.39
N VAL A 559 -15.26 11.44 -30.49
CA VAL A 559 -15.56 12.51 -29.53
C VAL A 559 -15.30 11.99 -28.13
N ALA A 560 -14.21 12.44 -27.50
CA ALA A 560 -13.92 12.18 -26.09
C ALA A 560 -13.82 13.53 -25.38
N ASP A 561 -14.93 13.96 -24.80
CA ASP A 561 -15.09 15.31 -24.26
C ASP A 561 -15.67 15.24 -22.85
N SER A 562 -14.97 15.86 -21.90
CA SER A 562 -15.37 15.99 -20.51
C SER A 562 -15.36 17.45 -20.11
N ALA A 563 -16.33 17.87 -19.30
CA ALA A 563 -16.45 19.26 -18.89
C ALA A 563 -15.46 19.68 -17.78
N ALA A 564 -14.76 18.72 -17.14
CA ALA A 564 -13.89 18.99 -16.01
C ALA A 564 -12.77 17.94 -15.84
N SER A 565 -11.66 18.36 -15.20
CA SER A 565 -10.52 17.48 -14.90
C SER A 565 -10.83 16.39 -13.87
N SER A 566 -11.81 16.61 -12.99
CA SER A 566 -12.25 15.60 -12.01
C SER A 566 -12.97 14.41 -12.65
N SER A 567 -13.42 14.54 -13.90
CA SER A 567 -14.07 13.49 -14.69
C SER A 567 -13.29 13.17 -15.97
N ARG A 568 -11.96 13.16 -15.86
CA ARG A 568 -11.03 12.87 -16.96
C ARG A 568 -11.30 11.51 -17.60
N ILE A 569 -11.14 11.44 -18.92
CA ILE A 569 -11.22 10.20 -19.71
C ILE A 569 -9.80 9.63 -19.85
N TYR A 570 -9.62 8.33 -19.64
CA TYR A 570 -8.30 7.70 -19.68
C TYR A 570 -8.14 6.76 -20.86
N PHE A 571 -6.99 6.80 -21.54
CA PHE A 571 -6.53 5.85 -22.55
C PHE A 571 -5.20 5.26 -22.08
N THR A 572 -5.19 3.99 -21.67
CA THR A 572 -4.04 3.43 -20.93
C THR A 572 -3.81 1.93 -21.17
N SER A 573 -2.73 1.38 -20.64
CA SER A 573 -2.40 -0.05 -20.67
C SER A 573 -3.40 -0.87 -19.85
N ILE A 574 -3.65 -2.13 -20.28
CA ILE A 574 -4.41 -3.09 -19.47
C ILE A 574 -3.77 -3.35 -18.10
N LYS A 575 -2.45 -3.17 -17.99
CA LYS A 575 -1.62 -3.38 -16.79
C LYS A 575 -1.65 -2.19 -15.81
N ASP A 576 -2.41 -1.15 -16.12
CA ASP A 576 -2.45 0.08 -15.33
C ASP A 576 -3.50 0.01 -14.23
N ASP A 577 -3.14 -0.59 -13.10
CA ASP A 577 -4.10 -0.82 -12.01
C ASP A 577 -4.52 0.48 -11.32
N ALA A 578 -3.73 1.55 -11.46
CA ALA A 578 -4.00 2.84 -10.85
C ALA A 578 -5.23 3.55 -11.46
N VAL A 579 -5.67 3.14 -12.65
CA VAL A 579 -6.83 3.69 -13.34
C VAL A 579 -7.70 2.55 -13.85
N GLY A 580 -8.95 2.47 -13.39
CA GLY A 580 -9.88 1.40 -13.75
C GLY A 580 -9.62 0.03 -13.10
N GLY A 581 -8.60 -0.10 -12.24
CA GLY A 581 -8.29 -1.32 -11.45
C GLY A 581 -7.63 -2.46 -12.25
N ASP A 582 -7.37 -3.61 -11.60
CA ASP A 582 -6.68 -4.78 -12.18
C ASP A 582 -7.52 -5.45 -13.27
N THR A 583 -7.30 -5.03 -14.51
CA THR A 583 -8.12 -5.43 -15.65
C THR A 583 -7.53 -6.63 -16.41
N ASN A 584 -6.26 -6.95 -16.19
CA ASN A 584 -5.64 -8.16 -16.74
C ASN A 584 -5.65 -9.34 -15.75
N GLY A 585 -6.10 -9.12 -14.51
CA GLY A 585 -6.33 -10.16 -13.50
C GLY A 585 -5.05 -10.73 -12.91
N ASP A 586 -3.95 -9.97 -12.96
CA ASP A 586 -2.64 -10.40 -12.46
C ASP A 586 -2.29 -9.87 -11.05
N GLY A 587 -3.22 -9.15 -10.43
CA GLY A 587 -3.01 -8.44 -9.18
C GLY A 587 -2.19 -7.18 -9.40
N GLY A 588 -0.91 -7.24 -9.01
CA GLY A 588 0.07 -6.18 -9.29
C GLY A 588 1.37 -6.78 -9.83
N ALA A 589 1.26 -7.92 -10.52
CA ALA A 589 2.42 -8.66 -11.02
C ALA A 589 3.07 -7.94 -12.20
N THR A 590 2.29 -7.19 -12.97
CA THR A 590 2.81 -6.31 -14.02
C THR A 590 2.53 -4.84 -13.71
N SER A 591 3.20 -3.94 -14.44
CA SER A 591 3.02 -2.50 -14.32
C SER A 591 3.02 -1.90 -15.73
N PRO A 592 2.34 -0.76 -15.94
CA PRO A 592 2.21 -0.20 -17.26
C PRO A 592 3.55 0.39 -17.73
N ALA A 593 3.86 0.21 -19.02
CA ALA A 593 5.10 0.65 -19.63
C ALA A 593 4.86 1.28 -21.01
N ALA A 594 5.73 2.21 -21.39
CA ALA A 594 5.71 2.83 -22.72
C ALA A 594 5.72 1.77 -23.84
N GLY A 595 4.79 1.85 -24.78
CA GLY A 595 4.63 0.86 -25.85
C GLY A 595 3.81 -0.37 -25.47
N ASP A 596 3.05 -0.32 -24.38
CA ASP A 596 2.10 -1.37 -24.03
C ASP A 596 0.94 -1.48 -25.03
N TRP A 597 0.67 -0.40 -25.79
CA TRP A 597 -0.34 -0.35 -26.86
C TRP A 597 0.10 0.54 -28.03
N ASP A 598 -0.59 0.42 -29.18
CA ASP A 598 -0.17 1.05 -30.45
C ASP A 598 -0.48 2.56 -30.46
N GLY A 599 -1.75 2.95 -30.61
CA GLY A 599 -2.11 4.37 -30.62
C GLY A 599 -3.55 4.66 -31.01
N ILE A 600 -3.86 5.95 -31.15
CA ILE A 600 -5.09 6.47 -31.74
C ILE A 600 -4.69 7.15 -33.04
N LYS A 601 -5.11 6.57 -34.17
CA LYS A 601 -4.83 7.10 -35.50
C LYS A 601 -6.07 7.78 -36.07
N VAL A 602 -5.97 9.07 -36.39
CA VAL A 602 -6.96 9.81 -37.18
C VAL A 602 -6.56 9.70 -38.64
N ASN A 603 -7.38 9.02 -39.45
CA ASN A 603 -7.13 8.82 -40.88
C ASN A 603 -7.62 10.01 -41.71
N ALA A 604 -7.30 9.97 -43.00
CA ALA A 604 -7.72 11.00 -43.95
C ALA A 604 -9.23 11.25 -43.91
N GLY A 605 -9.63 12.50 -43.65
CA GLY A 605 -11.03 12.91 -43.51
C GLY A 605 -11.69 12.54 -42.18
N GLY A 606 -10.99 11.85 -41.28
CA GLY A 606 -11.42 11.59 -39.92
C GLY A 606 -11.27 12.82 -39.01
N VAL A 607 -12.04 12.83 -37.93
CA VAL A 607 -12.03 13.91 -36.93
C VAL A 607 -11.90 13.30 -35.53
N ALA A 608 -11.00 13.85 -34.71
CA ALA A 608 -10.94 13.56 -33.29
C ALA A 608 -10.99 14.85 -32.47
N THR A 609 -11.96 14.92 -31.56
CA THR A 609 -12.09 16.00 -30.56
C THR A 609 -11.83 15.39 -29.20
N LEU A 610 -10.72 15.80 -28.58
CA LEU A 610 -10.19 15.22 -27.35
C LEU A 610 -10.02 16.33 -26.31
N ASN A 611 -10.85 16.31 -25.27
CA ASN A 611 -10.85 17.32 -24.22
C ASN A 611 -10.89 16.68 -22.83
N PHE A 612 -10.01 17.12 -21.94
CA PHE A 612 -9.82 16.51 -20.61
C PHE A 612 -9.57 14.99 -20.66
N ILE A 613 -8.70 14.56 -21.58
CA ILE A 613 -8.26 13.16 -21.66
C ILE A 613 -6.85 12.99 -21.07
N SER A 614 -6.50 11.76 -20.67
CA SER A 614 -5.12 11.36 -20.40
C SER A 614 -4.81 10.11 -21.22
N ALA A 615 -3.90 10.24 -22.18
CA ALA A 615 -3.39 9.13 -22.97
C ALA A 615 -1.97 8.82 -22.54
N ARG A 616 -1.74 7.58 -22.11
CA ARG A 616 -0.45 7.16 -21.55
C ARG A 616 -0.04 5.76 -21.94
N TYR A 617 1.28 5.52 -21.95
CA TYR A 617 1.91 4.20 -22.15
C TYR A 617 1.73 3.59 -23.56
N GLY A 618 1.35 4.38 -24.56
CA GLY A 618 1.17 3.93 -25.95
C GLY A 618 2.45 4.04 -26.80
N GLY A 619 2.30 3.88 -28.12
CA GLY A 619 3.34 4.16 -29.11
C GLY A 619 4.21 2.96 -29.55
N SER A 620 3.69 1.73 -29.47
CA SER A 620 4.43 0.51 -29.83
C SER A 620 4.67 0.35 -31.35
N GLY A 621 3.67 0.67 -32.18
CA GLY A 621 3.68 0.51 -33.63
C GLY A 621 3.83 1.83 -34.39
N GLY A 622 3.88 2.95 -33.67
CA GLY A 622 3.89 4.30 -34.23
C GLY A 622 3.69 5.37 -33.15
N PRO A 623 3.24 6.57 -33.51
CA PRO A 623 2.87 7.62 -32.57
C PRO A 623 1.65 7.24 -31.73
N MET A 624 1.61 7.70 -30.48
CA MET A 624 0.47 7.44 -29.58
C MET A 624 -0.79 8.17 -30.05
N LEU A 625 -0.70 9.44 -30.44
CA LEU A 625 -1.72 10.15 -31.21
C LEU A 625 -1.18 10.45 -32.61
N TRP A 626 -1.71 9.79 -33.63
CA TRP A 626 -1.28 9.98 -35.02
C TRP A 626 -2.40 10.63 -35.84
N ASN A 627 -2.25 11.92 -36.15
CA ASN A 627 -3.10 12.58 -37.11
C ASN A 627 -2.51 12.46 -38.53
N TYR A 628 -3.14 11.64 -39.39
CA TYR A 628 -2.73 11.38 -40.77
C TYR A 628 -3.78 11.92 -41.74
N ALA A 629 -3.60 13.14 -42.24
CA ALA A 629 -4.54 13.85 -43.11
C ALA A 629 -5.96 14.04 -42.54
N GLY A 630 -6.12 14.01 -41.22
CA GLY A 630 -7.38 14.25 -40.50
C GLY A 630 -7.37 15.55 -39.70
N THR A 631 -8.42 15.78 -38.93
CA THR A 631 -8.52 16.90 -37.98
C THR A 631 -8.37 16.39 -36.55
N LEU A 632 -7.45 17.00 -35.79
CA LEU A 632 -7.24 16.70 -34.38
C LEU A 632 -7.31 18.00 -33.57
N ASP A 633 -8.31 18.08 -32.68
CA ASP A 633 -8.42 19.12 -31.66
C ASP A 633 -8.17 18.50 -30.29
N LEU A 634 -7.05 18.88 -29.67
CA LEU A 634 -6.62 18.40 -28.36
C LEU A 634 -6.55 19.58 -27.37
N ASN A 635 -7.34 19.48 -26.30
CA ASN A 635 -7.48 20.53 -25.30
C ASN A 635 -7.47 19.97 -23.87
N ASN A 636 -6.93 20.72 -22.89
CA ASN A 636 -6.97 20.37 -21.46
C ASN A 636 -6.50 18.93 -21.11
N SER A 637 -5.60 18.36 -21.91
CA SER A 637 -5.33 16.91 -21.92
C SER A 637 -3.88 16.59 -21.56
N GLU A 638 -3.64 15.35 -21.14
CA GLU A 638 -2.32 14.81 -20.81
C GLU A 638 -1.91 13.76 -21.85
N ILE A 639 -0.70 13.89 -22.39
CA ILE A 639 -0.10 12.95 -23.36
C ILE A 639 1.27 12.54 -22.83
N ALA A 640 1.38 11.33 -22.30
CA ALA A 640 2.55 10.93 -21.54
C ALA A 640 3.10 9.53 -21.83
N SER A 641 4.39 9.34 -21.58
CA SER A 641 5.02 8.02 -21.52
C SER A 641 4.85 7.18 -22.80
N SER A 642 4.89 7.82 -23.97
CA SER A 642 4.94 7.10 -25.25
C SER A 642 6.34 6.53 -25.51
N SER A 643 6.43 5.29 -26.02
CA SER A 643 7.71 4.73 -26.49
C SER A 643 8.20 5.35 -27.79
N ASN A 644 7.39 6.21 -28.41
CA ASN A 644 7.67 6.90 -29.67
C ASN A 644 7.26 8.38 -29.52
N THR A 645 6.44 8.89 -30.44
CA THR A 645 5.98 10.27 -30.45
C THR A 645 4.64 10.36 -29.73
N GLY A 646 4.50 11.32 -28.81
CA GLY A 646 3.23 11.62 -28.15
C GLY A 646 2.18 12.02 -29.18
N ILE A 647 2.44 13.10 -29.92
CA ILE A 647 1.56 13.64 -30.96
C ILE A 647 2.32 13.74 -32.29
N PHE A 648 1.87 13.04 -33.32
CA PHE A 648 2.44 13.11 -34.66
C PHE A 648 1.39 13.57 -35.65
N HIS A 649 1.70 14.62 -36.41
CA HIS A 649 0.83 15.15 -37.45
C HIS A 649 1.52 15.08 -38.80
N SER A 650 0.87 14.44 -39.78
CA SER A 650 1.42 14.32 -41.13
C SER A 650 0.39 14.36 -42.25
N SER A 651 0.88 14.79 -43.43
CA SER A 651 0.22 14.74 -44.73
C SER A 651 -1.09 15.52 -44.82
N GLY A 652 -1.08 16.78 -45.27
CA GLY A 652 -2.28 17.45 -45.81
C GLY A 652 -2.58 18.85 -45.26
N ALA A 653 -3.56 19.53 -45.89
CA ALA A 653 -4.06 20.84 -45.47
C ALA A 653 -5.10 20.72 -44.34
N THR A 654 -4.80 19.95 -43.31
CA THR A 654 -5.74 19.62 -42.23
C THR A 654 -5.25 20.15 -40.88
N GLN A 655 -6.19 20.36 -39.97
CA GLN A 655 -5.96 21.15 -38.77
C GLN A 655 -5.45 20.30 -37.60
N LEU A 656 -4.37 20.76 -36.97
CA LEU A 656 -3.93 20.34 -35.64
C LEU A 656 -4.08 21.52 -34.68
N ILE A 657 -4.86 21.35 -33.61
CA ILE A 657 -4.94 22.29 -32.50
C ILE A 657 -4.49 21.57 -31.24
N VAL A 658 -3.46 22.10 -30.56
CA VAL A 658 -2.97 21.59 -29.29
C VAL A 658 -2.82 22.75 -28.31
N ARG A 659 -3.66 22.76 -27.28
CA ARG A 659 -3.70 23.84 -26.29
C ARG A 659 -4.03 23.35 -24.90
N ALA A 660 -3.53 24.04 -23.87
CA ALA A 660 -3.76 23.71 -22.48
C ALA A 660 -3.41 22.25 -22.12
N CYS A 661 -2.48 21.63 -22.84
CA CYS A 661 -2.10 20.24 -22.64
C CYS A 661 -0.81 20.09 -21.83
N ASP A 662 -0.65 18.92 -21.24
CA ASP A 662 0.56 18.47 -20.57
C ASP A 662 1.18 17.31 -21.34
N ILE A 663 2.36 17.51 -21.92
CA ILE A 663 2.98 16.61 -22.89
C ILE A 663 4.38 16.26 -22.40
N HIS A 664 4.54 15.04 -21.89
CA HIS A 664 5.76 14.71 -21.16
C HIS A 664 6.21 13.26 -21.23
N ASN A 665 7.50 13.02 -20.96
CA ASN A 665 8.10 11.68 -20.91
C ASN A 665 7.91 10.86 -22.20
N ASN A 666 7.86 11.52 -23.37
CA ASN A 666 7.83 10.86 -24.68
C ASN A 666 9.21 10.93 -25.36
N ASN A 667 9.48 10.10 -26.37
CA ASN A 667 10.69 10.29 -27.20
C ASN A 667 10.58 11.61 -27.99
N TYR A 668 9.43 11.85 -28.61
CA TYR A 668 9.09 13.16 -29.16
C TYR A 668 7.77 13.62 -28.52
N GLY A 669 7.70 14.82 -27.97
CA GLY A 669 6.45 15.39 -27.47
C GLY A 669 5.48 15.59 -28.63
N ILE A 670 5.86 16.46 -29.57
CA ILE A 670 5.12 16.73 -30.80
C ILE A 670 6.04 16.64 -32.01
N PHE A 671 5.60 15.96 -33.07
CA PHE A 671 6.26 15.91 -34.36
C PHE A 671 5.29 16.39 -35.44
N VAL A 672 5.72 17.35 -36.25
CA VAL A 672 4.94 17.91 -37.37
C VAL A 672 5.68 17.68 -38.68
N ASP A 673 5.01 17.01 -39.63
CA ASP A 673 5.54 16.64 -40.95
C ASP A 673 4.62 17.14 -42.08
N ASP A 674 5.14 17.93 -43.02
CA ASP A 674 4.42 18.42 -44.22
C ASP A 674 2.98 18.95 -43.96
N SER A 675 2.86 20.04 -43.18
CA SER A 675 1.58 20.61 -42.74
C SER A 675 1.38 22.09 -43.10
N SER A 676 0.12 22.53 -43.20
CA SER A 676 -0.25 23.93 -43.48
C SER A 676 -1.14 24.61 -42.42
N LEU A 677 -1.63 23.90 -41.39
CA LEU A 677 -2.57 24.44 -40.38
C LEU A 677 -2.33 23.85 -38.99
N VAL A 678 -1.33 24.39 -38.27
CA VAL A 678 -0.92 23.94 -36.93
C VAL A 678 -1.00 25.10 -35.95
N THR A 679 -1.71 24.88 -34.84
CA THR A 679 -1.75 25.79 -33.69
C THR A 679 -1.29 25.02 -32.45
N ILE A 680 -0.12 25.36 -31.91
CA ILE A 680 0.43 24.76 -30.69
C ILE A 680 0.78 25.87 -29.72
N GLY A 681 -0.02 26.07 -28.68
CA GLY A 681 0.24 27.14 -27.71
C GLY A 681 -0.38 26.85 -26.36
N SER A 682 0.13 27.48 -25.31
CA SER A 682 -0.41 27.34 -23.95
C SER A 682 -0.27 25.93 -23.36
N ASN A 683 0.75 25.17 -23.75
CA ASN A 683 1.01 23.81 -23.25
C ASN A 683 2.19 23.75 -22.27
N ASN A 684 2.22 22.69 -21.47
CA ASN A 684 3.38 22.23 -20.72
C ASN A 684 4.05 21.12 -21.52
N ILE A 685 5.25 21.35 -22.03
CA ILE A 685 6.03 20.39 -22.81
C ILE A 685 7.33 20.15 -22.03
N HIS A 686 7.46 19.00 -21.38
CA HIS A 686 8.62 18.75 -20.51
C HIS A 686 9.00 17.29 -20.37
N GLY A 687 10.27 17.02 -20.11
CA GLY A 687 10.75 15.65 -19.88
C GLY A 687 10.67 14.76 -21.11
N ASN A 688 10.44 15.33 -22.30
CA ASN A 688 10.54 14.61 -23.56
C ASN A 688 12.01 14.62 -24.02
N VAL A 689 12.43 13.64 -24.83
CA VAL A 689 13.78 13.68 -25.42
C VAL A 689 13.89 14.84 -26.41
N VAL A 690 12.85 15.03 -27.23
CA VAL A 690 12.63 16.21 -28.05
C VAL A 690 11.23 16.73 -27.76
N GLY A 691 11.10 18.01 -27.38
CA GLY A 691 9.80 18.63 -27.09
C GLY A 691 8.98 18.79 -28.36
N VAL A 692 9.53 19.47 -29.36
CA VAL A 692 8.91 19.65 -30.67
C VAL A 692 9.91 19.38 -31.79
N ASN A 693 9.50 18.59 -32.77
CA ASN A 693 10.20 18.39 -34.04
C ASN A 693 9.37 18.97 -35.20
N ASP A 694 9.86 20.06 -35.78
CA ASP A 694 9.27 20.74 -36.94
C ASP A 694 10.00 20.34 -38.23
N ASN A 695 9.41 19.40 -38.97
CA ASN A 695 9.85 18.99 -40.30
C ASN A 695 9.09 19.71 -41.43
N THR A 696 8.45 20.85 -41.15
CA THR A 696 7.69 21.59 -42.16
C THR A 696 8.58 22.53 -42.98
N PHE A 697 8.11 22.90 -44.16
CA PHE A 697 8.84 23.82 -45.06
C PHE A 697 8.67 25.30 -44.69
N PHE A 698 7.57 25.68 -44.04
CA PHE A 698 7.20 27.08 -43.76
C PHE A 698 7.41 27.49 -42.30
N GLY A 699 7.76 26.56 -41.41
CA GLY A 699 7.83 26.78 -39.97
C GLY A 699 6.45 26.80 -39.31
N ILE A 700 6.40 26.47 -38.02
CA ILE A 700 5.18 26.51 -37.21
C ILE A 700 5.24 27.54 -36.09
N ASP A 701 4.07 27.93 -35.55
CA ASP A 701 3.97 28.77 -34.36
C ASP A 701 3.78 27.91 -33.11
N ILE A 702 4.79 27.92 -32.24
CA ILE A 702 4.86 27.20 -30.97
C ILE A 702 5.17 28.15 -29.80
N ARG A 703 4.79 29.42 -29.93
CA ARG A 703 4.91 30.40 -28.84
C ARG A 703 3.96 30.06 -27.70
N TYR A 704 4.25 30.63 -26.53
CA TYR A 704 3.44 30.51 -25.31
C TYR A 704 3.35 29.09 -24.76
N ASN A 705 4.37 28.26 -24.95
CA ASN A 705 4.50 26.97 -24.29
C ASN A 705 5.55 27.04 -23.17
N TYR A 706 5.37 26.26 -22.10
CA TYR A 706 6.39 25.99 -21.10
C TYR A 706 7.21 24.77 -21.54
N TRP A 707 8.54 24.84 -21.40
CA TRP A 707 9.46 23.85 -21.96
C TRP A 707 10.13 22.98 -20.90
N GLY A 708 9.60 22.92 -19.68
CA GLY A 708 10.21 22.17 -18.58
C GLY A 708 11.19 22.99 -17.74
N ASP A 709 11.64 24.15 -18.23
CA ASP A 709 12.49 25.09 -17.51
C ASP A 709 12.18 26.56 -17.87
N ALA A 710 12.37 27.46 -16.92
CA ALA A 710 12.15 28.90 -17.08
C ALA A 710 13.02 29.55 -18.16
N SER A 711 14.22 29.00 -18.37
CA SER A 711 15.11 29.45 -19.43
C SER A 711 14.53 29.22 -20.81
N GLY A 712 13.59 28.28 -20.99
CA GLY A 712 12.99 27.94 -22.27
C GLY A 712 13.61 26.72 -22.95
N PRO A 713 13.21 26.43 -24.19
CA PRO A 713 13.63 25.22 -24.89
C PRO A 713 15.09 25.29 -25.28
N TYR A 714 15.77 24.15 -25.31
CA TYR A 714 17.10 24.07 -25.90
C TYR A 714 17.00 24.09 -27.44
N ASN A 715 17.75 24.99 -28.09
CA ASN A 715 18.00 24.94 -29.52
C ASN A 715 19.46 25.29 -29.84
N SER A 716 20.15 24.40 -30.55
CA SER A 716 21.59 24.56 -30.82
C SER A 716 22.00 25.79 -31.64
N VAL A 717 21.06 26.40 -32.38
CA VAL A 717 21.33 27.51 -33.31
C VAL A 717 21.08 28.86 -32.65
N TYR A 718 19.90 29.07 -32.05
CA TYR A 718 19.48 30.40 -31.58
C TYR A 718 19.18 30.47 -30.08
N HIS A 719 19.13 29.33 -29.36
CA HIS A 719 18.93 29.33 -27.92
C HIS A 719 19.71 28.19 -27.21
N PRO A 720 21.06 28.17 -27.34
CA PRO A 720 21.89 27.07 -26.83
C PRO A 720 22.00 27.06 -25.29
N THR A 721 21.48 28.09 -24.62
CA THR A 721 21.48 28.23 -23.16
C THR A 721 20.19 27.75 -22.49
N GLY A 722 19.13 27.47 -23.27
CA GLY A 722 17.90 26.91 -22.73
C GLY A 722 18.14 25.50 -22.19
N THR A 723 17.58 25.19 -21.03
CA THR A 723 17.70 23.88 -20.37
C THR A 723 16.41 23.06 -20.43
N GLY A 724 15.35 23.61 -21.03
CA GLY A 724 14.11 22.91 -21.31
C GLY A 724 14.23 21.92 -22.47
N ASP A 725 13.12 21.25 -22.77
CA ASP A 725 13.00 20.26 -23.84
C ASP A 725 13.52 20.82 -25.19
N THR A 726 14.15 19.94 -25.96
CA THR A 726 14.82 20.33 -27.20
C THR A 726 13.81 20.63 -28.32
N ILE A 727 14.08 21.67 -29.12
CA ILE A 727 13.43 21.90 -30.40
C ILE A 727 14.35 21.47 -31.53
N VAL A 728 13.84 20.65 -32.44
CA VAL A 728 14.47 20.31 -33.72
C VAL A 728 13.63 20.95 -34.83
N GLU A 729 14.26 21.68 -35.73
CA GLU A 729 13.56 22.41 -36.80
C GLU A 729 14.32 22.35 -38.13
N ASN A 730 13.57 22.34 -39.24
CA ASN A 730 14.10 22.45 -40.60
C ASN A 730 13.85 23.83 -41.25
N ALA A 731 12.95 24.64 -40.67
CA ALA A 731 12.60 25.99 -41.11
C ALA A 731 12.43 26.93 -39.90
N PHE A 732 12.15 28.22 -40.12
CA PHE A 732 12.10 29.24 -39.07
C PHE A 732 10.85 29.07 -38.18
N THR A 733 10.97 28.31 -37.09
CA THR A 733 9.89 28.06 -36.12
C THR A 733 9.74 29.23 -35.14
N LEU A 734 8.52 29.69 -34.88
CA LEU A 734 8.26 30.77 -33.92
C LEU A 734 8.14 30.19 -32.50
N VAL A 735 9.14 30.45 -31.66
CA VAL A 735 9.23 29.88 -30.31
C VAL A 735 9.06 30.92 -29.19
N SER A 736 9.40 32.19 -29.48
CA SER A 736 9.40 33.26 -28.49
C SER A 736 8.21 34.22 -28.65
N PRO A 737 7.51 34.60 -27.57
CA PRO A 737 7.84 34.28 -26.18
C PRO A 737 7.45 32.85 -25.78
N TRP A 738 8.21 32.25 -24.86
CA TRP A 738 7.84 31.02 -24.14
C TRP A 738 7.45 31.35 -22.70
N LEU A 739 6.82 30.40 -22.01
CA LEU A 739 6.45 30.56 -20.60
C LEU A 739 7.65 30.24 -19.71
N ASP A 740 7.88 31.05 -18.67
CA ASP A 740 8.98 30.89 -17.72
C ASP A 740 8.65 29.97 -16.53
N ARG A 741 7.44 29.44 -16.50
CA ARG A 741 6.94 28.55 -15.45
C ARG A 741 5.87 27.65 -16.03
N VAL A 742 5.67 26.51 -15.38
CA VAL A 742 4.57 25.58 -15.67
C VAL A 742 3.28 26.39 -15.79
N HIS A 743 2.56 26.16 -16.88
CA HIS A 743 1.21 26.65 -17.04
C HIS A 743 0.33 25.94 -16.00
N TYR A 744 0.05 26.61 -14.89
CA TYR A 744 -0.84 26.14 -13.81
C TYR A 744 -2.32 26.21 -14.23
N LEU A 745 -2.65 25.83 -15.47
CA LEU A 745 -4.03 25.58 -15.90
C LEU A 745 -4.65 24.35 -15.22
N TYR A 746 -3.87 23.67 -14.39
CA TYR A 746 -4.38 22.70 -13.46
C TYR A 746 -5.01 23.39 -12.24
N PHE A 747 -6.35 23.30 -12.17
CA PHE A 747 -7.18 23.20 -10.95
C PHE A 747 -8.19 24.30 -10.59
N LEU A 748 -8.48 25.31 -11.42
CA LEU A 748 -9.63 26.21 -11.15
C LEU A 748 -10.53 26.46 -12.37
N ASN A 749 -11.82 26.20 -12.14
CA ASN A 749 -12.97 26.30 -13.04
C ASN A 749 -12.94 27.45 -14.06
N HIS A 750 -12.93 27.12 -15.36
CA HIS A 750 -13.38 28.04 -16.43
C HIS A 750 -14.91 28.22 -16.49
N ASN A 751 -15.67 27.66 -15.54
CA ASN A 751 -17.13 27.77 -15.49
C ASN A 751 -17.66 29.14 -14.99
N LEU A 752 -16.82 30.14 -14.75
CA LEU A 752 -17.22 31.41 -14.11
C LEU A 752 -17.24 32.64 -15.04
N VAL A 753 -16.85 32.49 -16.31
CA VAL A 753 -16.97 33.55 -17.33
C VAL A 753 -18.28 33.43 -18.13
N THR A 754 -19.08 32.38 -17.87
CA THR A 754 -20.29 32.02 -18.63
C THR A 754 -21.52 32.91 -18.40
N SER A 755 -21.45 33.94 -17.54
CA SER A 755 -22.57 34.88 -17.35
C SER A 755 -22.52 36.13 -18.24
N ILE A 756 -21.39 36.41 -18.90
CA ILE A 756 -21.20 37.60 -19.75
C ILE A 756 -21.83 37.35 -21.13
N THR A 757 -23.14 37.51 -21.22
CA THR A 757 -23.93 37.24 -22.43
C THR A 757 -24.11 38.44 -23.36
N SER A 758 -23.68 39.65 -22.94
CA SER A 758 -24.02 40.92 -23.62
C SER A 758 -22.81 41.76 -24.07
N GLY A 759 -21.57 41.26 -23.92
CA GLY A 759 -20.36 42.06 -24.15
C GLY A 759 -20.09 43.11 -23.05
N VAL A 760 -20.89 43.10 -21.98
CA VAL A 760 -20.76 43.97 -20.80
C VAL A 760 -20.82 43.12 -19.54
N LEU A 761 -19.86 43.29 -18.63
CA LEU A 761 -19.82 42.69 -17.29
C LEU A 761 -20.51 43.62 -16.30
N ASP A 762 -21.62 43.14 -15.71
CA ASP A 762 -22.42 43.88 -14.75
C ASP A 762 -21.85 43.75 -13.33
N TRP A 763 -21.65 44.87 -12.64
CA TRP A 763 -21.11 44.88 -11.28
C TRP A 763 -21.91 45.78 -10.33
N ASN A 764 -21.87 45.47 -9.03
CA ASN A 764 -22.57 46.26 -8.01
C ASN A 764 -21.81 46.33 -6.67
N TRP A 765 -21.98 47.43 -5.92
CA TRP A 765 -21.46 47.55 -4.56
C TRP A 765 -22.33 46.75 -3.59
N PHE A 766 -21.73 45.86 -2.81
CA PHE A 766 -22.44 45.09 -1.79
C PHE A 766 -23.07 46.00 -0.71
N ASN A 767 -22.38 47.06 -0.31
CA ASN A 767 -22.80 48.01 0.73
C ASN A 767 -23.07 49.44 0.20
N GLY A 768 -23.52 49.58 -1.05
CA GLY A 768 -23.98 50.85 -1.64
C GLY A 768 -22.88 51.81 -2.13
N THR A 769 -21.68 51.83 -1.55
CA THR A 769 -20.47 52.48 -2.10
C THR A 769 -19.22 52.05 -1.32
N SER A 770 -18.02 52.35 -1.85
CA SER A 770 -16.73 52.20 -1.16
C SER A 770 -15.99 53.54 -1.11
N THR A 771 -15.12 53.70 -0.11
CA THR A 771 -14.19 54.86 -0.04
C THR A 771 -13.24 54.88 -1.25
N TYR A 772 -13.06 53.76 -1.95
CA TYR A 772 -12.18 53.61 -3.11
C TYR A 772 -12.92 53.75 -4.45
N ALA A 773 -14.17 54.21 -4.45
CA ALA A 773 -14.99 54.34 -5.65
C ALA A 773 -14.31 55.12 -6.78
N THR A 774 -13.58 56.20 -6.48
CA THR A 774 -12.82 56.97 -7.49
C THR A 774 -11.77 56.11 -8.21
N ALA A 775 -11.05 55.25 -7.48
CA ALA A 775 -10.06 54.34 -8.06
C ALA A 775 -10.75 53.25 -8.88
N TRP A 776 -11.84 52.68 -8.35
CA TRP A 776 -12.65 51.68 -9.04
C TRP A 776 -13.13 52.18 -10.41
N TYR A 777 -13.75 53.35 -10.47
CA TYR A 777 -14.22 53.92 -11.74
C TYR A 777 -13.07 54.24 -12.70
N ALA A 778 -11.90 54.61 -12.19
CA ALA A 778 -10.71 54.81 -13.02
C ALA A 778 -10.19 53.49 -13.60
N GLY A 779 -10.24 52.38 -12.85
CA GLY A 779 -9.90 51.04 -13.35
C GLY A 779 -10.92 50.51 -14.37
N VAL A 780 -12.22 50.68 -14.10
CA VAL A 780 -13.29 50.40 -15.07
C VAL A 780 -13.07 51.17 -16.37
N ASN A 781 -12.77 52.46 -16.28
CA ASN A 781 -12.47 53.27 -17.47
C ASN A 781 -11.22 52.80 -18.21
N THR A 782 -10.22 52.27 -17.51
CA THR A 782 -8.98 51.76 -18.13
C THR A 782 -9.28 50.56 -19.01
N TRP A 783 -9.98 49.55 -18.49
CA TRP A 783 -10.42 48.40 -19.27
C TRP A 783 -11.44 48.76 -20.35
N ASN A 784 -12.41 49.64 -20.05
CA ASN A 784 -13.42 50.06 -21.03
C ASN A 784 -12.81 50.84 -22.20
N THR A 785 -11.79 51.67 -21.94
CA THR A 785 -11.11 52.40 -23.02
C THR A 785 -10.46 51.42 -24.00
N TYR A 786 -9.78 50.40 -23.47
CA TYR A 786 -9.14 49.39 -24.31
C TYR A 786 -10.18 48.50 -24.99
N GLY A 787 -11.12 47.93 -24.23
CA GLY A 787 -12.18 47.06 -24.74
C GLY A 787 -13.01 47.71 -25.84
N ASN A 788 -13.39 48.98 -25.70
CA ASN A 788 -14.09 49.71 -26.77
C ASN A 788 -13.23 49.91 -28.02
N SER A 789 -11.90 50.02 -27.88
CA SER A 789 -11.00 50.22 -29.01
C SER A 789 -10.80 48.95 -29.85
N VAL A 790 -11.00 47.78 -29.25
CA VAL A 790 -10.82 46.46 -29.90
C VAL A 790 -12.13 45.69 -30.09
N GLY A 791 -13.26 46.20 -29.59
CA GLY A 791 -14.57 45.54 -29.67
C GLY A 791 -14.75 44.36 -28.71
N GLY A 792 -14.04 44.35 -27.58
CA GLY A 792 -14.09 43.30 -26.55
C GLY A 792 -15.09 43.58 -25.40
N VAL A 793 -15.05 42.76 -24.35
CA VAL A 793 -15.94 42.89 -23.16
C VAL A 793 -15.62 44.13 -22.32
N THR A 794 -16.62 44.95 -22.07
CA THR A 794 -16.51 46.14 -21.20
C THR A 794 -17.19 45.91 -19.86
N PHE A 795 -16.97 46.78 -18.88
CA PHE A 795 -17.70 46.84 -17.62
C PHE A 795 -18.81 47.88 -17.68
N ALA A 796 -19.92 47.65 -16.97
CA ALA A 796 -20.98 48.63 -16.83
C ALA A 796 -20.47 49.98 -16.25
N THR A 797 -20.84 51.11 -16.85
CA THR A 797 -20.37 52.45 -16.46
C THR A 797 -21.15 53.08 -15.30
N SER A 798 -22.29 52.50 -14.89
CA SER A 798 -23.10 52.95 -13.75
C SER A 798 -23.81 51.78 -13.07
N THR A 799 -23.97 51.87 -11.74
CA THR A 799 -24.65 50.87 -10.92
C THR A 799 -26.17 50.95 -11.08
N THR A 800 -26.71 50.42 -12.17
CA THR A 800 -28.15 50.23 -12.33
C THR A 800 -28.43 48.77 -12.70
N ALA A 801 -28.20 47.86 -11.76
CA ALA A 801 -28.73 46.51 -11.86
C ALA A 801 -29.21 45.99 -10.50
N THR A 802 -30.39 45.39 -10.56
CA THR A 802 -31.12 44.61 -9.55
C THR A 802 -30.30 43.37 -9.11
N SER A 803 -30.89 42.45 -8.35
CA SER A 803 -30.31 41.26 -7.70
C SER A 803 -29.60 40.21 -8.61
N SER A 804 -28.88 40.61 -9.66
CA SER A 804 -28.32 39.75 -10.70
C SER A 804 -26.95 40.24 -11.25
N ALA A 805 -26.16 41.01 -10.49
CA ALA A 805 -24.82 41.42 -10.94
C ALA A 805 -23.89 40.20 -11.15
N ASP A 806 -22.97 40.27 -12.12
CA ASP A 806 -21.93 39.26 -12.35
C ASP A 806 -20.81 39.35 -11.28
N LEU A 807 -20.58 40.57 -10.79
CA LEU A 807 -19.51 40.92 -9.87
C LEU A 807 -20.00 41.81 -8.72
N LEU A 808 -19.80 41.36 -7.48
CA LEU A 808 -20.04 42.14 -6.27
C LEU A 808 -18.75 42.75 -5.75
N VAL A 809 -18.81 44.00 -5.32
CA VAL A 809 -17.64 44.74 -4.84
C VAL A 809 -17.87 45.17 -3.39
N LEU A 810 -16.94 44.84 -2.50
CA LEU A 810 -17.08 45.09 -1.08
C LEU A 810 -15.77 45.44 -0.39
N ASP A 811 -15.88 46.24 0.67
CA ASP A 811 -14.79 46.46 1.62
C ASP A 811 -14.91 45.42 2.73
N MET A 812 -13.85 44.63 2.96
CA MET A 812 -13.84 43.61 4.00
C MET A 812 -13.65 44.21 5.41
N ALA A 813 -14.07 43.46 6.42
CA ALA A 813 -13.66 43.67 7.80
C ALA A 813 -12.25 43.09 8.04
N SER A 814 -11.21 43.74 7.51
CA SER A 814 -9.84 43.16 7.43
C SER A 814 -8.87 43.65 8.51
N SER A 815 -7.78 42.90 8.71
CA SER A 815 -6.67 43.20 9.62
C SER A 815 -5.31 43.13 8.92
N SER A 816 -4.22 43.52 9.60
CA SER A 816 -2.85 43.52 9.00
C SER A 816 -2.31 42.14 8.63
N SER A 817 -2.99 41.04 9.03
CA SER A 817 -2.61 39.66 8.70
C SER A 817 -2.85 39.29 7.24
N ASP A 818 -3.75 39.99 6.55
CA ASP A 818 -4.19 39.68 5.20
C ASP A 818 -3.35 40.50 4.20
N LEU A 819 -2.21 39.97 3.76
CA LEU A 819 -1.14 40.70 3.06
C LEU A 819 -1.46 41.09 1.60
N PHE A 820 -2.63 41.66 1.33
CA PHE A 820 -3.05 42.12 0.00
C PHE A 820 -3.88 43.41 0.08
N TYR A 821 -3.85 44.23 -0.99
CA TYR A 821 -4.64 45.47 -1.08
C TYR A 821 -6.09 45.19 -1.49
N ALA A 822 -6.28 44.25 -2.42
CA ALA A 822 -7.57 43.74 -2.85
C ALA A 822 -7.39 42.28 -3.28
N ILE A 823 -8.51 41.56 -3.44
CA ILE A 823 -8.51 40.21 -4.01
C ILE A 823 -9.81 39.96 -4.77
N TYR A 824 -9.69 39.36 -5.95
CA TYR A 824 -10.78 38.73 -6.67
C TYR A 824 -11.05 37.32 -6.12
N ASP A 825 -12.29 37.06 -5.73
CA ASP A 825 -12.78 35.79 -5.23
C ASP A 825 -13.74 35.15 -6.26
N PRO A 826 -13.26 34.18 -7.05
CA PRO A 826 -14.08 33.49 -8.04
C PRO A 826 -15.01 32.43 -7.42
N PHE A 827 -14.87 32.11 -6.13
CA PHE A 827 -15.55 30.95 -5.52
C PHE A 827 -16.95 31.23 -4.96
N VAL A 828 -17.44 32.45 -5.15
CA VAL A 828 -18.74 32.93 -4.70
C VAL A 828 -19.59 33.37 -5.89
N THR A 829 -20.93 33.35 -5.75
CA THR A 829 -21.85 33.76 -6.83
C THR A 829 -22.84 34.79 -6.29
N PRO A 830 -22.87 36.02 -6.83
CA PRO A 830 -21.93 36.59 -7.81
C PRO A 830 -20.47 36.55 -7.36
N THR A 831 -19.52 36.58 -8.31
CA THR A 831 -18.09 36.65 -7.96
C THR A 831 -17.79 37.94 -7.20
N GLU A 832 -16.75 37.99 -6.38
CA GLU A 832 -16.50 39.13 -5.48
C GLU A 832 -15.13 39.78 -5.71
N ILE A 833 -15.05 41.11 -5.65
CA ILE A 833 -13.79 41.83 -5.39
C ILE A 833 -13.85 42.43 -3.99
N LYS A 834 -12.86 42.05 -3.19
CA LYS A 834 -12.75 42.36 -1.77
C LYS A 834 -11.61 43.32 -1.53
N PHE A 835 -11.90 44.56 -1.17
CA PHE A 835 -10.88 45.51 -0.73
C PHE A 835 -10.47 45.24 0.71
N ASN A 836 -9.19 45.42 0.99
CA ASN A 836 -8.64 45.43 2.33
C ASN A 836 -8.39 46.87 2.78
N PRO A 837 -9.29 47.45 3.62
CA PRO A 837 -9.11 48.82 4.09
C PRO A 837 -7.79 49.13 4.81
N TYR A 838 -7.16 48.14 5.45
CA TYR A 838 -5.88 48.34 6.15
C TYR A 838 -4.79 48.88 5.21
N TYR A 839 -4.65 48.25 4.04
CA TYR A 839 -3.67 48.65 3.02
C TYR A 839 -4.23 49.75 2.08
N MET A 840 -5.49 49.65 1.67
CA MET A 840 -6.11 50.60 0.73
C MET A 840 -6.25 52.03 1.28
N ASN A 841 -6.37 52.20 2.61
CA ASN A 841 -6.41 53.53 3.24
C ASN A 841 -5.08 54.28 3.19
N THR A 842 -3.96 53.55 3.21
CA THR A 842 -2.61 54.13 3.21
C THR A 842 -1.98 54.19 1.82
N ALA A 843 -2.56 53.51 0.82
CA ALA A 843 -2.16 53.59 -0.58
C ALA A 843 -2.31 55.00 -1.19
N THR A 844 -1.41 55.33 -2.12
CA THR A 844 -1.55 56.51 -2.99
C THR A 844 -2.71 56.32 -3.97
N ALA A 845 -3.19 57.41 -4.59
CA ALA A 845 -4.27 57.35 -5.58
C ALA A 845 -3.94 56.40 -6.74
N ASN A 846 -2.70 56.44 -7.24
CA ASN A 846 -2.24 55.57 -8.31
C ASN A 846 -2.19 54.10 -7.90
N ILE A 847 -1.73 53.79 -6.67
CA ILE A 847 -1.71 52.39 -6.18
C ILE A 847 -3.14 51.87 -6.04
N ARG A 848 -4.07 52.69 -5.51
CA ARG A 848 -5.47 52.29 -5.45
C ARG A 848 -6.04 52.00 -6.84
N GLN A 849 -5.79 52.86 -7.84
CA GLN A 849 -6.26 52.64 -9.20
C GLN A 849 -5.62 51.39 -9.83
N MET A 850 -4.31 51.21 -9.68
CA MET A 850 -3.60 50.03 -10.17
C MET A 850 -4.22 48.74 -9.60
N THR A 851 -4.40 48.68 -8.28
CA THR A 851 -5.02 47.54 -7.61
C THR A 851 -6.44 47.29 -8.11
N THR A 852 -7.29 48.33 -8.22
CA THR A 852 -8.64 48.12 -8.75
C THR A 852 -8.64 47.64 -10.19
N THR A 853 -7.72 48.16 -11.02
CA THR A 853 -7.60 47.74 -12.43
C THR A 853 -7.09 46.31 -12.55
N HIS A 854 -6.19 45.90 -11.67
CA HIS A 854 -5.66 44.53 -11.59
C HIS A 854 -6.76 43.51 -11.27
N GLU A 855 -7.51 43.72 -10.18
CA GLU A 855 -8.58 42.78 -9.81
C GLU A 855 -9.71 42.74 -10.86
N LEU A 856 -10.00 43.87 -11.52
CA LEU A 856 -10.90 43.88 -12.66
C LEU A 856 -10.39 43.01 -13.82
N GLY A 857 -9.07 42.94 -14.04
CA GLY A 857 -8.51 42.02 -15.04
C GLY A 857 -8.75 40.56 -14.67
N HIS A 858 -8.65 40.19 -13.40
CA HIS A 858 -9.04 38.84 -12.96
C HIS A 858 -10.53 38.55 -13.17
N ALA A 859 -11.40 39.54 -12.93
CA ALA A 859 -12.83 39.41 -13.25
C ALA A 859 -13.10 39.27 -14.76
N LEU A 860 -12.21 39.76 -15.62
CA LEU A 860 -12.21 39.51 -17.07
C LEU A 860 -11.57 38.18 -17.46
N GLY A 861 -11.16 37.35 -16.50
CA GLY A 861 -10.52 36.06 -16.74
C GLY A 861 -9.01 36.13 -17.02
N LEU A 862 -8.38 37.29 -16.83
CA LEU A 862 -6.95 37.47 -17.09
C LEU A 862 -6.10 36.99 -15.92
N TRP A 863 -4.97 36.33 -16.22
CA TRP A 863 -3.95 35.97 -15.24
C TRP A 863 -2.85 37.03 -15.17
N HIS A 864 -1.81 36.76 -14.37
CA HIS A 864 -0.77 37.74 -14.14
C HIS A 864 0.19 37.92 -15.32
N SER A 865 0.33 39.16 -15.79
CA SER A 865 1.38 39.67 -16.69
C SER A 865 2.75 39.84 -16.01
N TYR A 866 3.81 39.95 -16.81
CA TYR A 866 5.16 40.30 -16.35
C TYR A 866 5.30 41.80 -15.99
N ILE A 867 6.46 42.18 -15.45
CA ILE A 867 6.77 43.54 -14.97
C ILE A 867 6.54 44.64 -16.03
N ASN A 868 6.06 45.83 -15.62
CA ASN A 868 5.58 46.95 -16.46
C ASN A 868 4.17 46.78 -17.07
N ASN A 869 3.38 45.86 -16.52
CA ASN A 869 1.96 45.68 -16.81
C ASN A 869 1.15 45.85 -15.51
N ILE A 870 -0.16 46.09 -15.64
CA ILE A 870 -1.08 46.19 -14.50
C ILE A 870 -1.33 44.82 -13.87
N MET A 871 -1.44 43.75 -14.67
CA MET A 871 -1.72 42.40 -14.16
C MET A 871 -0.51 41.74 -13.48
N ILE A 872 0.33 42.43 -12.70
CA ILE A 872 1.53 41.81 -12.09
C ILE A 872 1.26 41.08 -10.76
N ALA A 873 1.78 39.86 -10.58
CA ALA A 873 1.53 39.00 -9.41
C ALA A 873 1.97 39.53 -8.03
N SER A 874 2.75 40.61 -7.96
CA SER A 874 3.22 41.18 -6.69
C SER A 874 3.08 42.71 -6.68
N PRO A 875 1.94 43.25 -6.18
CA PRO A 875 1.70 44.68 -6.07
C PRO A 875 2.54 45.37 -4.97
N ALA A 876 3.49 44.66 -4.35
CA ALA A 876 4.49 45.26 -3.45
C ALA A 876 5.53 46.11 -4.21
N SER A 877 5.50 46.14 -5.55
CA SER A 877 6.32 47.04 -6.35
C SER A 877 5.66 48.42 -6.49
N THR A 878 6.37 49.46 -6.07
CA THR A 878 5.95 50.86 -5.92
C THR A 878 5.74 51.61 -7.25
N THR A 879 5.33 50.94 -8.33
CA THR A 879 5.30 51.56 -9.67
C THR A 879 4.13 52.51 -9.88
N GLY A 880 2.97 52.26 -9.23
CA GLY A 880 1.78 53.10 -9.37
C GLY A 880 1.32 53.26 -10.82
N GLN A 881 1.48 52.22 -11.63
CA GLN A 881 1.12 52.19 -13.04
C GLN A 881 -0.41 52.17 -13.19
N VAL A 882 -0.94 53.06 -14.04
CA VAL A 882 -2.40 53.24 -14.22
C VAL A 882 -2.83 53.05 -15.68
N SER A 883 -1.94 52.53 -16.52
CA SER A 883 -2.22 52.22 -17.93
C SER A 883 -1.85 50.78 -18.23
N LEU A 884 -2.67 50.10 -19.04
CA LEU A 884 -2.43 48.72 -19.48
C LEU A 884 -1.10 48.63 -20.22
N GLY A 885 -0.30 47.63 -19.87
CA GLY A 885 0.89 47.30 -20.63
C GLY A 885 0.54 46.44 -21.85
N THR A 886 1.54 46.19 -22.69
CA THR A 886 1.35 45.42 -23.93
C THR A 886 0.84 44.01 -23.67
N GLN A 887 1.24 43.35 -22.57
CA GLN A 887 0.77 42.00 -22.27
C GLN A 887 -0.68 41.99 -21.78
N ASP A 888 -1.05 42.95 -20.92
CA ASP A 888 -2.44 43.07 -20.45
C ASP A 888 -3.42 43.20 -21.64
N MET A 889 -3.01 43.97 -22.65
CA MET A 889 -3.74 44.19 -23.89
C MET A 889 -3.82 42.93 -24.75
N LEU A 890 -2.71 42.19 -24.89
CA LEU A 890 -2.67 40.95 -25.67
C LEU A 890 -3.48 39.82 -25.02
N ASP A 891 -3.39 39.65 -23.70
CA ASP A 891 -4.16 38.64 -22.97
C ASP A 891 -5.65 38.96 -23.04
N TYR A 892 -6.01 40.24 -22.94
CA TYR A 892 -7.38 40.70 -23.16
C TYR A 892 -7.88 40.43 -24.58
N ASP A 893 -7.09 40.76 -25.62
CA ASP A 893 -7.47 40.49 -27.01
C ASP A 893 -7.62 38.99 -27.28
N TYR A 894 -6.76 38.19 -26.66
CA TYR A 894 -6.85 36.74 -26.73
C TYR A 894 -8.17 36.26 -26.14
N CYS A 895 -8.52 36.71 -24.93
CA CYS A 895 -9.76 36.34 -24.26
C CYS A 895 -11.02 36.86 -24.97
N TRP A 896 -10.99 38.07 -25.54
CA TRP A 896 -12.22 38.80 -25.87
C TRP A 896 -12.35 39.32 -27.30
N VAL A 897 -11.30 39.25 -28.13
CA VAL A 897 -11.29 39.79 -29.51
C VAL A 897 -11.07 38.69 -30.54
N SER A 898 -10.20 37.73 -30.25
CA SER A 898 -9.79 36.67 -31.17
C SER A 898 -10.78 35.48 -31.29
N HIS A 899 -11.97 35.57 -30.67
CA HIS A 899 -13.06 34.57 -30.69
C HIS A 899 -12.74 33.16 -30.14
N ASN A 900 -11.79 33.02 -29.20
CA ASN A 900 -11.39 31.70 -28.66
C ASN A 900 -11.89 31.37 -27.24
N CYS A 901 -12.73 32.23 -26.65
CA CYS A 901 -13.62 31.87 -25.55
C CYS A 901 -15.05 32.15 -26.02
N GLY A 902 -15.86 31.10 -26.18
CA GLY A 902 -17.09 31.06 -26.97
C GLY A 902 -18.03 32.28 -26.91
N ILE A 903 -18.36 32.80 -28.10
CA ILE A 903 -19.73 33.23 -28.44
C ILE A 903 -20.31 32.12 -29.32
#